data_AF-K0EZ27-F1
#
_entry.id   AF-K0EZ27-F1
#
_cell.length_a   1.000
_cell.length_b   1.000
_cell.length_c   1.000
_cell.angle_alpha   90.00
_cell.angle_beta   90.00
_cell.angle_gamma   90.00
#
_symmetry.space_group_name_H-M   'P 1'
#
loop_
_entity.id
_entity.type
_entity.pdbx_description
1 polymer ?
#
loop_
_entity_poly.entity_id
_entity_poly.type
_entity_poly.pdbx_seq_one_letter_code
_entity_poly.pdbx_strand_id
1 'polypeptide(L)'
;MSTVAESSIFASPEATPDTGVWPTREDVFAEDVGALEHDGETGWQNEDSDTEFDEAGDTEADYAYGTECDREDAGQEDAVFEVDSEAATFEAADDTEADYGNAGYEGGVYEEVDYENADFEDADFENIHYEEADHEEADYGEADYEDADYEDADYEDAQPVAVTPGRLLVHRHPQLRAHAGTPPDLLIEWNGMVEPSVVDVVVHLHGYSGHGAAMQIVKHKKPISGLDFTDPAKPGVAGRTVPTLLILPRGHHQPKGNPARYTFPALTKPGALQALIDDALARFGAATGTSVRRNRLILTAHSGGGAALMSVLGHTDPDEVHTFDALYNDPKALIDWARKRMAAGTGALRVLYRPGEGTARASERVGAAVRAAGSPNFRVERTRVPHNDIPRRFGWQLLADASANLSGGVLSREAADESTEELWTPQEGDGEYWGETGWESEDFAGESIAQECGCRCKDSESLEEEAPPARARRMLGKCKPVQDDLRPEAPWSEMQQRFRKRCSLTSHRLDAKAAIDCACAFGDPRDVALFSMARVIAAGPLAARLFAHFLGASGAEVTIDVADMIKRSAGVREKIRKSIARGGDIGFTRLEQSEYRDSDLQFAYGAIDCVQWRVLPSAPKDWRKKPATRIEISMLDYYEFHPARPGVSQCAHAACVELVARGQAKNFWTSGSTVVTLADLGVRPAPPARPPRERRPLHQSTY
;
A
#
# COMPACT_ATOMS: atom_id res chain seq x y z
N MET A 1 -34.76 -42.57 25.35
CA MET A 1 -36.10 -42.84 24.79
C MET A 1 -36.33 -41.86 23.64
N SER A 2 -36.56 -42.40 22.43
CA SER A 2 -36.91 -41.81 21.11
C SER A 2 -36.21 -40.52 20.65
N THR A 3 -35.33 -40.43 19.63
CA THR A 3 -35.26 -40.87 18.21
C THR A 3 -36.28 -40.24 17.23
N VAL A 4 -35.77 -39.39 16.33
CA VAL A 4 -36.07 -39.23 14.87
C VAL A 4 -34.78 -38.59 14.27
N ALA A 5 -33.88 -39.25 13.53
CA ALA A 5 -33.89 -39.81 12.15
C ALA A 5 -34.06 -38.72 11.05
N GLU A 6 -33.35 -38.65 9.90
CA GLU A 6 -32.22 -39.36 9.28
C GLU A 6 -31.86 -38.69 7.92
N SER A 7 -30.81 -39.20 7.25
CA SER A 7 -30.24 -38.94 5.89
C SER A 7 -29.09 -37.92 5.83
N SER A 8 -27.79 -38.29 5.84
CA SER A 8 -26.94 -39.18 4.99
C SER A 8 -26.59 -38.56 3.63
N ILE A 9 -25.29 -38.38 3.32
CA ILE A 9 -24.55 -39.14 2.30
C ILE A 9 -23.01 -38.90 2.45
N PHE A 10 -22.29 -40.01 2.68
CA PHE A 10 -20.87 -40.39 2.37
C PHE A 10 -19.70 -39.55 2.95
N ALA A 11 -18.83 -40.00 3.87
CA ALA A 11 -18.05 -41.24 4.10
C ALA A 11 -16.70 -41.35 3.34
N SER A 12 -15.60 -40.99 4.03
CA SER A 12 -14.23 -41.54 3.92
C SER A 12 -14.20 -43.06 4.26
N PRO A 13 -13.11 -43.89 4.11
CA PRO A 13 -11.69 -43.56 4.34
C PRO A 13 -10.58 -44.37 3.61
N GLU A 14 -9.32 -44.00 3.92
CA GLU A 14 -8.07 -44.81 3.95
C GLU A 14 -7.49 -45.46 2.67
N ALA A 15 -6.29 -45.01 2.24
CA ALA A 15 -5.07 -45.85 2.13
C ALA A 15 -3.90 -45.04 1.51
N THR A 16 -2.71 -45.22 2.09
CA THR A 16 -1.37 -44.64 1.80
C THR A 16 -0.67 -45.29 0.58
N PRO A 17 0.64 -45.02 0.33
CA PRO A 17 1.25 -43.87 -0.35
C PRO A 17 1.87 -44.30 -1.70
N ASP A 18 2.01 -43.41 -2.68
CA ASP A 18 2.89 -43.73 -3.82
C ASP A 18 3.60 -42.52 -4.42
N THR A 19 4.88 -42.75 -4.66
CA THR A 19 5.89 -41.88 -5.24
C THR A 19 5.57 -41.59 -6.70
N GLY A 20 5.44 -40.32 -7.08
CA GLY A 20 5.18 -39.87 -8.44
C GLY A 20 6.19 -38.82 -8.88
N VAL A 21 7.32 -39.31 -9.37
CA VAL A 21 8.34 -38.58 -10.14
C VAL A 21 7.70 -38.08 -11.44
N TRP A 22 7.90 -36.80 -11.77
CA TRP A 22 7.61 -36.27 -13.10
C TRP A 22 8.82 -36.52 -14.02
N PRO A 23 8.61 -36.97 -15.27
CA PRO A 23 9.66 -37.55 -16.10
C PRO A 23 10.46 -36.49 -16.86
N THR A 24 11.78 -36.62 -16.82
CA THR A 24 12.68 -36.13 -17.89
C THR A 24 12.46 -36.99 -19.13
N ARG A 25 12.51 -36.38 -20.32
CA ARG A 25 12.45 -37.10 -21.59
C ARG A 25 13.56 -36.60 -22.52
N GLU A 26 14.70 -37.26 -22.44
CA GLU A 26 15.58 -37.48 -23.58
C GLU A 26 15.09 -38.73 -24.31
N ASP A 27 15.09 -38.73 -25.64
CA ASP A 27 15.53 -39.88 -26.44
C ASP A 27 15.51 -39.61 -27.97
N VAL A 28 16.71 -39.76 -28.55
CA VAL A 28 17.02 -40.49 -29.80
C VAL A 28 16.86 -39.74 -31.14
N PHE A 29 17.99 -39.42 -31.79
CA PHE A 29 18.46 -40.08 -33.04
C PHE A 29 19.98 -39.89 -33.22
N ALA A 30 20.61 -40.91 -33.81
CA ALA A 30 22.05 -41.16 -33.88
C ALA A 30 22.65 -40.91 -35.29
N GLU A 31 23.99 -41.02 -35.35
CA GLU A 31 24.89 -41.13 -36.54
C GLU A 31 25.28 -39.77 -37.16
N ASP A 32 26.53 -39.44 -37.53
CA ASP A 32 27.71 -40.24 -37.83
C ASP A 32 29.01 -39.37 -37.81
N VAL A 33 30.15 -40.07 -37.79
CA VAL A 33 31.57 -39.68 -37.69
C VAL A 33 32.14 -38.47 -38.50
N GLY A 34 33.20 -37.84 -37.96
CA GLY A 34 34.27 -37.25 -38.79
C GLY A 34 35.13 -36.14 -38.17
N ALA A 35 36.18 -36.50 -37.43
CA ALA A 35 37.21 -35.61 -36.89
C ALA A 35 38.12 -34.99 -37.98
N LEU A 36 38.64 -33.78 -37.74
CA LEU A 36 40.02 -33.38 -38.07
C LEU A 36 40.48 -32.20 -37.19
N GLU A 37 41.58 -32.43 -36.48
CA GLU A 37 42.34 -31.51 -35.63
C GLU A 37 43.14 -30.51 -36.48
N HIS A 38 43.33 -29.26 -36.00
CA HIS A 38 44.66 -28.65 -35.99
C HIS A 38 44.80 -27.54 -34.91
N ASP A 39 45.73 -27.85 -34.02
CA ASP A 39 46.49 -27.15 -32.99
C ASP A 39 47.18 -25.84 -33.41
N GLY A 40 47.39 -24.93 -32.44
CA GLY A 40 48.28 -23.77 -32.61
C GLY A 40 48.26 -22.73 -31.47
N GLU A 41 48.97 -23.05 -30.39
CA GLU A 41 49.20 -22.31 -29.14
C GLU A 41 49.87 -20.91 -29.18
N THR A 42 49.61 -20.13 -28.10
CA THR A 42 50.49 -19.14 -27.38
C THR A 42 50.81 -17.79 -28.03
N GLY A 43 50.92 -16.63 -27.35
CA GLY A 43 50.88 -16.24 -25.93
C GLY A 43 51.67 -14.92 -25.71
N TRP A 44 51.31 -14.14 -24.65
CA TRP A 44 52.07 -13.03 -24.00
C TRP A 44 52.25 -11.72 -24.82
N GLN A 45 52.26 -10.49 -24.29
CA GLN A 45 52.49 -9.92 -22.95
C GLN A 45 52.10 -8.42 -22.99
N ASN A 46 51.58 -7.87 -21.88
CA ASN A 46 51.43 -6.44 -21.59
C ASN A 46 52.78 -5.77 -21.29
N GLU A 47 52.89 -4.45 -21.43
CA GLU A 47 53.58 -3.53 -20.50
C GLU A 47 53.50 -2.04 -20.96
N ASP A 48 52.88 -1.24 -20.11
CA ASP A 48 53.38 0.00 -19.47
C ASP A 48 53.59 1.35 -20.19
N SER A 49 52.90 2.35 -19.60
CA SER A 49 53.43 3.58 -18.97
C SER A 49 53.30 4.95 -19.65
N ASP A 50 52.50 5.81 -18.97
CA ASP A 50 52.76 7.15 -18.43
C ASP A 50 53.43 8.25 -19.28
N THR A 51 52.78 9.43 -19.39
CA THR A 51 53.25 10.71 -18.77
C THR A 51 52.42 11.96 -19.16
N GLU A 52 51.68 12.47 -18.17
CA GLU A 52 51.53 13.84 -17.62
C GLU A 52 51.92 15.17 -18.36
N PHE A 53 51.10 16.21 -18.06
CA PHE A 53 51.27 17.70 -18.10
C PHE A 53 51.18 18.45 -19.47
N ASP A 54 50.57 19.64 -19.65
CA ASP A 54 50.10 20.74 -18.78
C ASP A 54 49.19 21.73 -19.57
N GLU A 55 48.26 22.38 -18.84
CA GLU A 55 47.68 23.74 -18.97
C GLU A 55 47.04 24.34 -20.27
N ALA A 56 45.76 24.73 -20.06
CA ALA A 56 45.13 26.04 -20.31
C ALA A 56 44.37 26.33 -21.63
N GLY A 57 43.10 26.70 -21.46
CA GLY A 57 42.44 27.73 -22.29
C GLY A 57 41.00 27.42 -22.70
N ASP A 58 40.03 27.98 -21.97
CA ASP A 58 38.61 28.04 -22.35
C ASP A 58 38.40 28.62 -23.76
N THR A 59 37.55 27.99 -24.58
CA THR A 59 36.51 28.67 -25.38
C THR A 59 35.54 27.66 -25.99
N GLU A 60 34.23 27.92 -25.85
CA GLU A 60 33.15 27.25 -26.59
C GLU A 60 33.36 27.30 -28.10
N ALA A 61 33.12 26.19 -28.81
CA ALA A 61 32.16 26.06 -29.93
C ALA A 61 32.36 24.78 -30.75
N ASP A 62 31.22 24.29 -31.25
CA ASP A 62 30.99 23.50 -32.47
C ASP A 62 31.11 21.96 -32.45
N TYR A 63 29.92 21.35 -32.48
CA TYR A 63 29.48 20.08 -33.06
C TYR A 63 30.36 19.50 -34.19
N ALA A 64 30.62 18.19 -34.14
CA ALA A 64 30.77 17.34 -35.33
C ALA A 64 30.71 15.81 -35.03
N TYR A 65 29.69 15.15 -35.60
CA TYR A 65 29.70 13.87 -36.32
C TYR A 65 29.96 12.53 -35.59
N GLY A 66 28.86 11.80 -35.31
CA GLY A 66 28.40 10.61 -36.06
C GLY A 66 29.33 9.39 -36.17
N THR A 67 28.97 8.31 -35.49
CA THR A 67 29.43 6.93 -35.75
C THR A 67 28.21 6.00 -35.80
N GLU A 68 27.92 5.48 -36.99
CA GLU A 68 27.02 4.34 -37.20
C GLU A 68 27.78 3.08 -36.77
N CYS A 69 27.20 2.31 -35.85
CA CYS A 69 27.72 1.02 -35.40
C CYS A 69 26.74 -0.08 -35.83
N ASP A 70 27.15 -0.89 -36.81
CA ASP A 70 26.45 -2.12 -37.20
C ASP A 70 27.15 -3.31 -36.55
N ARG A 71 26.42 -4.13 -35.78
CA ARG A 71 26.94 -5.33 -35.13
C ARG A 71 26.04 -6.52 -35.47
N GLU A 72 26.58 -7.43 -36.27
CA GLU A 72 25.99 -8.74 -36.55
C GLU A 72 26.77 -9.79 -35.72
N ASP A 73 26.05 -10.68 -35.03
CA ASP A 73 26.56 -11.98 -34.54
C ASP A 73 27.60 -11.88 -33.40
N ALA A 74 27.21 -11.29 -32.26
CA ALA A 74 28.10 -11.09 -31.13
C ALA A 74 27.45 -11.43 -29.78
N GLY A 75 27.86 -12.56 -29.19
CA GLY A 75 27.49 -12.93 -27.81
C GLY A 75 28.42 -12.28 -26.77
N GLN A 76 27.83 -11.72 -25.72
CA GLN A 76 28.57 -11.04 -24.66
C GLN A 76 27.89 -11.21 -23.28
N GLU A 77 28.12 -12.36 -22.65
CA GLU A 77 27.75 -12.60 -21.24
C GLU A 77 28.54 -11.65 -20.30
N ASP A 78 27.88 -11.02 -19.31
CA ASP A 78 28.45 -10.12 -18.28
C ASP A 78 29.02 -8.75 -18.75
N ALA A 79 28.37 -8.05 -19.69
CA ALA A 79 28.83 -6.75 -20.17
C ALA A 79 28.15 -5.55 -19.46
N VAL A 80 28.96 -4.53 -19.10
CA VAL A 80 28.48 -3.24 -18.54
C VAL A 80 28.57 -2.18 -19.64
N PHE A 81 27.45 -1.58 -20.02
CA PHE A 81 27.35 -0.61 -21.11
C PHE A 81 26.90 0.77 -20.60
N GLU A 82 27.79 1.76 -20.67
CA GLU A 82 27.43 3.18 -20.65
C GLU A 82 27.62 3.73 -22.08
N VAL A 83 26.55 3.78 -22.88
CA VAL A 83 26.63 4.24 -24.28
C VAL A 83 25.54 5.27 -24.57
N ASP A 84 25.94 6.46 -25.04
CA ASP A 84 25.06 7.42 -25.71
C ASP A 84 25.09 7.13 -27.22
N SER A 85 23.99 6.63 -27.80
CA SER A 85 23.91 6.36 -29.24
C SER A 85 22.65 6.94 -29.89
N GLU A 86 22.83 7.72 -30.96
CA GLU A 86 21.75 8.44 -31.69
C GLU A 86 21.18 7.62 -32.88
N ALA A 87 21.70 6.41 -33.13
CA ALA A 87 21.18 5.41 -34.08
C ALA A 87 22.10 4.16 -34.06
N ALA A 88 21.57 3.01 -33.65
CA ALA A 88 22.26 1.73 -33.77
C ALA A 88 21.29 0.64 -34.27
N THR A 89 21.78 -0.23 -35.14
CA THR A 89 21.03 -1.38 -35.66
C THR A 89 21.71 -2.63 -35.12
N PHE A 90 20.97 -3.45 -34.37
CA PHE A 90 21.44 -4.72 -33.85
C PHE A 90 20.53 -5.84 -34.37
N GLU A 91 21.12 -6.77 -35.13
CA GLU A 91 20.46 -7.99 -35.60
C GLU A 91 21.15 -9.19 -34.95
N ALA A 92 20.37 -10.07 -34.30
CA ALA A 92 20.83 -11.35 -33.72
C ALA A 92 21.97 -11.21 -32.67
N ALA A 93 21.72 -10.45 -31.60
CA ALA A 93 22.64 -10.32 -30.46
C ALA A 93 22.17 -11.16 -29.25
N ASP A 94 23.13 -11.68 -28.48
CA ASP A 94 22.91 -12.46 -27.25
C ASP A 94 23.53 -11.69 -26.08
N ASP A 95 22.67 -10.97 -25.35
CA ASP A 95 22.99 -10.03 -24.28
C ASP A 95 22.34 -10.47 -22.94
N THR A 96 22.42 -11.78 -22.68
CA THR A 96 22.04 -12.40 -21.40
C THR A 96 22.88 -11.84 -20.23
N GLU A 97 22.20 -11.44 -19.14
CA GLU A 97 22.77 -10.82 -17.92
C GLU A 97 23.52 -9.47 -18.14
N ALA A 98 23.24 -8.73 -19.21
CA ALA A 98 23.89 -7.43 -19.46
C ALA A 98 23.34 -6.29 -18.57
N ASP A 99 24.22 -5.39 -18.13
CA ASP A 99 23.90 -4.20 -17.31
C ASP A 99 23.95 -2.93 -18.19
N TYR A 100 22.79 -2.35 -18.43
CA TYR A 100 22.55 -1.14 -19.22
C TYR A 100 22.20 0.07 -18.35
N GLY A 101 22.50 0.00 -17.05
CA GLY A 101 22.14 1.06 -16.13
C GLY A 101 22.63 2.42 -16.63
N ASN A 102 21.72 3.41 -16.70
CA ASN A 102 22.04 4.80 -17.03
C ASN A 102 22.50 5.04 -18.50
N ALA A 103 22.16 4.15 -19.44
CA ALA A 103 22.43 4.29 -20.87
C ALA A 103 21.36 5.11 -21.62
N GLY A 104 21.76 5.88 -22.64
CA GLY A 104 20.89 6.77 -23.42
C GLY A 104 20.80 6.33 -24.89
N TYR A 105 19.63 5.86 -25.31
CA TYR A 105 19.41 5.36 -26.67
C TYR A 105 18.33 6.18 -27.38
N GLU A 106 18.71 6.79 -28.51
CA GLU A 106 17.80 7.52 -29.40
C GLU A 106 17.75 6.81 -30.77
N GLY A 107 16.58 6.34 -31.21
CA GLY A 107 16.38 5.91 -32.61
C GLY A 107 16.95 4.54 -33.03
N GLY A 108 17.17 3.60 -32.09
CA GLY A 108 17.67 2.25 -32.41
C GLY A 108 16.64 1.30 -33.00
N VAL A 109 17.08 0.34 -33.81
CA VAL A 109 16.28 -0.79 -34.31
C VAL A 109 16.95 -2.09 -33.85
N TYR A 110 16.21 -2.91 -33.13
CA TYR A 110 16.67 -4.18 -32.56
C TYR A 110 15.80 -5.31 -33.11
N GLU A 111 16.39 -6.21 -33.91
CA GLU A 111 15.73 -7.39 -34.47
C GLU A 111 16.38 -8.67 -33.91
N GLU A 112 15.57 -9.61 -33.39
CA GLU A 112 16.02 -10.93 -32.88
C GLU A 112 17.07 -10.88 -31.75
N VAL A 113 16.86 -10.12 -30.67
CA VAL A 113 17.85 -9.96 -29.57
C VAL A 113 17.38 -10.64 -28.27
N ASP A 114 18.28 -11.36 -27.59
CA ASP A 114 18.01 -12.05 -26.31
C ASP A 114 18.55 -11.24 -25.11
N TYR A 115 17.66 -10.86 -24.19
CA TYR A 115 17.94 -10.07 -22.98
C TYR A 115 17.60 -10.80 -21.68
N GLU A 116 17.72 -12.13 -21.64
CA GLU A 116 17.47 -12.90 -20.41
C GLU A 116 18.26 -12.29 -19.22
N ASN A 117 17.58 -11.89 -18.14
CA ASN A 117 18.19 -11.27 -16.94
C ASN A 117 18.94 -9.94 -17.11
N ALA A 118 18.71 -9.16 -18.17
CA ALA A 118 19.34 -7.84 -18.32
C ALA A 118 18.80 -6.79 -17.31
N ASP A 119 19.68 -5.89 -16.84
CA ASP A 119 19.34 -4.78 -15.90
C ASP A 119 19.34 -3.43 -16.64
N PHE A 120 18.21 -2.73 -16.60
CA PHE A 120 18.00 -1.44 -17.26
C PHE A 120 17.71 -0.30 -16.27
N GLU A 121 18.18 -0.38 -15.01
CA GLU A 121 17.94 0.69 -14.03
C GLU A 121 18.39 2.07 -14.55
N ASP A 122 17.49 3.07 -14.60
CA ASP A 122 17.73 4.44 -15.08
C ASP A 122 18.10 4.60 -16.59
N ALA A 123 17.82 3.61 -17.46
CA ALA A 123 18.03 3.76 -18.91
C ALA A 123 16.98 4.69 -19.57
N ASP A 124 17.42 5.53 -20.53
CA ASP A 124 16.59 6.52 -21.23
C ASP A 124 16.41 6.09 -22.70
N PHE A 125 15.18 5.73 -23.09
CA PHE A 125 14.87 5.18 -24.41
C PHE A 125 13.89 6.10 -25.17
N GLU A 126 14.38 6.77 -26.22
CA GLU A 126 13.55 7.59 -27.12
C GLU A 126 13.52 7.00 -28.56
N ASN A 127 12.33 6.76 -29.12
CA ASN A 127 12.11 6.27 -30.50
C ASN A 127 12.77 4.92 -30.88
N ILE A 128 12.70 3.90 -30.01
CA ILE A 128 13.29 2.59 -30.29
C ILE A 128 12.26 1.61 -30.84
N HIS A 129 12.65 0.85 -31.86
CA HIS A 129 11.85 -0.20 -32.48
C HIS A 129 12.43 -1.58 -32.14
N TYR A 130 11.64 -2.43 -31.51
CA TYR A 130 11.97 -3.83 -31.25
C TYR A 130 11.09 -4.73 -32.12
N GLU A 131 11.68 -5.63 -32.91
CA GLU A 131 10.99 -6.73 -33.61
C GLU A 131 11.61 -8.07 -33.14
N GLU A 132 10.80 -9.00 -32.62
CA GLU A 132 11.23 -10.36 -32.21
C GLU A 132 12.29 -10.45 -31.07
N ALA A 133 12.32 -9.54 -30.10
CA ALA A 133 13.21 -9.62 -28.92
C ALA A 133 12.66 -10.50 -27.77
N ASP A 134 13.55 -11.24 -27.08
CA ASP A 134 13.25 -12.10 -25.91
C ASP A 134 13.68 -11.42 -24.60
N HIS A 135 12.83 -11.46 -23.57
CA HIS A 135 12.97 -10.67 -22.33
C HIS A 135 12.61 -11.46 -21.06
N GLU A 136 13.00 -12.73 -20.95
CA GLU A 136 12.78 -13.48 -19.70
C GLU A 136 13.62 -12.90 -18.53
N GLU A 137 12.96 -12.54 -17.42
CA GLU A 137 13.60 -12.08 -16.15
C GLU A 137 14.35 -10.71 -16.15
N ALA A 138 14.23 -9.86 -17.18
CA ALA A 138 14.86 -8.51 -17.18
C ALA A 138 14.27 -7.51 -16.14
N ASP A 139 15.12 -6.67 -15.53
CA ASP A 139 14.76 -5.64 -14.54
C ASP A 139 14.74 -4.22 -15.15
N TYR A 140 13.67 -3.45 -14.90
CA TYR A 140 13.39 -2.15 -15.55
C TYR A 140 13.12 -1.02 -14.54
N GLY A 141 13.85 -0.97 -13.42
CA GLY A 141 13.67 0.09 -12.42
C GLY A 141 13.93 1.50 -12.95
N GLU A 142 12.94 2.40 -12.90
CA GLU A 142 13.07 3.84 -13.28
C GLU A 142 13.33 4.18 -14.77
N ALA A 143 13.31 3.24 -15.72
CA ALA A 143 13.46 3.53 -17.16
C ALA A 143 12.34 4.44 -17.73
N ASP A 144 12.70 5.45 -18.55
CA ASP A 144 11.76 6.38 -19.21
C ASP A 144 11.53 5.96 -20.67
N TYR A 145 10.26 5.91 -21.08
CA TYR A 145 9.86 5.51 -22.44
C TYR A 145 8.97 6.58 -23.05
N GLU A 146 9.53 7.45 -23.88
CA GLU A 146 8.75 8.33 -24.76
C GLU A 146 8.80 7.78 -26.21
N ASP A 147 7.64 7.36 -26.75
CA ASP A 147 7.42 6.94 -28.15
C ASP A 147 8.06 5.61 -28.65
N ALA A 148 8.22 4.57 -27.80
CA ALA A 148 8.56 3.21 -28.27
C ALA A 148 7.33 2.46 -28.88
N ASP A 149 7.49 1.87 -30.07
CA ASP A 149 6.45 1.13 -30.80
C ASP A 149 6.77 -0.38 -30.75
N TYR A 150 5.94 -1.16 -30.06
CA TYR A 150 6.10 -2.62 -29.92
C TYR A 150 5.12 -3.34 -30.83
N GLU A 151 5.57 -3.76 -32.02
CA GLU A 151 4.85 -4.74 -32.84
C GLU A 151 5.58 -6.10 -32.71
N ASP A 152 4.88 -7.14 -32.24
CA ASP A 152 5.35 -8.54 -32.14
C ASP A 152 6.43 -8.93 -31.08
N ALA A 153 6.53 -8.25 -29.93
CA ALA A 153 7.29 -8.77 -28.77
C ALA A 153 6.51 -9.91 -28.03
N ASP A 154 7.08 -11.11 -27.97
CA ASP A 154 6.49 -12.29 -27.30
C ASP A 154 6.78 -12.23 -25.78
N TYR A 155 6.00 -11.45 -25.04
CA TYR A 155 6.06 -11.49 -23.56
C TYR A 155 5.45 -12.81 -23.06
N GLU A 156 6.27 -13.82 -22.79
CA GLU A 156 5.88 -14.92 -21.91
C GLU A 156 5.69 -14.35 -20.49
N ASP A 157 4.43 -14.19 -20.08
CA ASP A 157 3.94 -13.91 -18.71
C ASP A 157 5.03 -13.71 -17.62
N ALA A 158 5.61 -12.52 -17.50
CA ALA A 158 6.31 -12.13 -16.27
C ALA A 158 5.28 -12.16 -15.12
N GLN A 159 5.21 -13.29 -14.42
CA GLN A 159 4.23 -13.50 -13.36
C GLN A 159 4.50 -12.46 -12.27
N PRO A 160 3.50 -11.67 -11.87
CA PRO A 160 3.71 -10.64 -10.86
C PRO A 160 4.30 -11.29 -9.60
N VAL A 161 5.39 -10.74 -9.05
CA VAL A 161 6.10 -11.34 -7.92
C VAL A 161 5.14 -11.46 -6.72
N ALA A 162 4.58 -12.65 -6.57
CA ALA A 162 3.57 -12.96 -5.57
C ALA A 162 4.27 -13.48 -4.33
N VAL A 163 4.30 -12.67 -3.28
CA VAL A 163 4.78 -13.12 -1.97
C VAL A 163 3.67 -13.91 -1.30
N THR A 164 3.88 -15.21 -1.14
CA THR A 164 2.96 -16.08 -0.41
C THR A 164 2.93 -15.70 1.09
N PRO A 165 1.78 -15.80 1.78
CA PRO A 165 1.71 -15.57 3.22
C PRO A 165 2.68 -16.49 3.96
N GLY A 166 3.48 -15.93 4.86
CA GLY A 166 4.58 -16.66 5.47
C GLY A 166 4.92 -16.20 6.89
N ARG A 167 5.87 -16.93 7.50
CA ARG A 167 6.40 -16.61 8.82
C ARG A 167 7.85 -17.03 8.96
N LEU A 168 8.59 -16.30 9.78
CA LEU A 168 9.95 -16.59 10.17
C LEU A 168 10.12 -16.57 11.69
N LEU A 169 10.78 -17.61 12.23
CA LEU A 169 11.15 -17.70 13.64
C LEU A 169 12.64 -17.43 13.81
N VAL A 170 12.99 -16.34 14.49
CA VAL A 170 14.39 -16.03 14.80
C VAL A 170 14.71 -16.54 16.21
N HIS A 171 15.40 -17.67 16.29
CA HIS A 171 15.72 -18.31 17.58
C HIS A 171 16.70 -17.48 18.42
N ARG A 172 17.61 -16.74 17.79
CA ARG A 172 18.64 -15.93 18.45
C ARG A 172 18.80 -14.60 17.72
N HIS A 173 18.09 -13.56 18.15
CA HIS A 173 18.18 -12.25 17.52
C HIS A 173 19.27 -11.40 18.20
N PRO A 174 20.19 -10.73 17.46
CA PRO A 174 21.34 -10.04 18.05
C PRO A 174 21.00 -9.05 19.17
N GLN A 175 19.90 -8.31 19.01
CA GLN A 175 19.43 -7.33 19.99
C GLN A 175 18.65 -7.94 21.17
N LEU A 176 18.05 -9.13 20.99
CA LEU A 176 17.15 -9.76 21.96
C LEU A 176 17.79 -10.96 22.68
N ARG A 177 18.91 -11.51 22.18
CA ARG A 177 19.58 -12.70 22.72
C ARG A 177 20.01 -12.56 24.19
N ALA A 178 20.22 -11.32 24.65
CA ALA A 178 20.56 -11.00 26.04
C ALA A 178 19.34 -11.04 26.99
N HIS A 179 18.12 -11.04 26.45
CA HIS A 179 16.92 -11.15 27.26
C HIS A 179 16.79 -12.55 27.85
N ALA A 180 16.65 -12.68 29.17
CA ALA A 180 16.14 -13.89 29.82
C ALA A 180 14.76 -14.30 29.27
N GLY A 181 14.54 -15.61 29.09
CA GLY A 181 13.30 -16.22 28.57
C GLY A 181 13.57 -17.37 27.59
N THR A 182 12.51 -18.00 27.08
CA THR A 182 12.60 -19.17 26.20
C THR A 182 12.49 -18.77 24.71
N PRO A 183 13.46 -19.11 23.84
CA PRO A 183 13.37 -18.87 22.40
C PRO A 183 12.08 -19.41 21.74
N PRO A 184 11.66 -18.90 20.57
CA PRO A 184 12.38 -17.94 19.73
C PRO A 184 12.37 -16.51 20.28
N ASP A 185 13.36 -15.71 19.88
CA ASP A 185 13.51 -14.33 20.31
C ASP A 185 12.56 -13.38 19.56
N LEU A 186 12.28 -13.70 18.29
CA LEU A 186 11.43 -12.91 17.40
C LEU A 186 10.57 -13.83 16.54
N LEU A 187 9.31 -13.46 16.37
CA LEU A 187 8.41 -13.99 15.35
C LEU A 187 8.13 -12.86 14.34
N ILE A 188 8.28 -13.17 13.06
CA ILE A 188 7.92 -12.30 11.94
C ILE A 188 6.85 -13.05 11.13
N GLU A 189 5.72 -12.42 10.80
CA GLU A 189 4.68 -12.98 9.91
C GLU A 189 4.25 -11.94 8.87
N TRP A 190 3.89 -12.38 7.67
CA TRP A 190 3.38 -11.50 6.61
C TRP A 190 2.18 -12.13 5.90
N ASN A 191 1.28 -11.28 5.40
CA ASN A 191 0.17 -11.72 4.56
C ASN A 191 0.61 -11.91 3.11
N GLY A 192 -0.27 -12.52 2.30
CA GLY A 192 -0.04 -12.62 0.87
C GLY A 192 -0.12 -11.25 0.21
N MET A 193 0.80 -10.97 -0.69
CA MET A 193 0.91 -9.70 -1.40
C MET A 193 1.42 -9.93 -2.82
N VAL A 194 1.07 -9.02 -3.71
CA VAL A 194 1.45 -9.04 -5.13
C VAL A 194 2.27 -7.78 -5.37
N GLU A 195 3.52 -7.94 -5.80
CA GLU A 195 4.47 -6.87 -6.10
C GLU A 195 4.56 -5.78 -5.01
N PRO A 196 4.86 -6.15 -3.76
CA PRO A 196 4.94 -5.16 -2.70
C PRO A 196 6.17 -4.28 -2.91
N SER A 197 5.99 -2.96 -3.06
CA SER A 197 7.08 -1.97 -2.92
C SER A 197 7.15 -1.38 -1.50
N VAL A 198 6.04 -1.48 -0.76
CA VAL A 198 5.94 -1.01 0.63
C VAL A 198 5.10 -1.96 1.48
N VAL A 199 5.43 -2.04 2.77
CA VAL A 199 4.67 -2.81 3.76
C VAL A 199 4.38 -2.00 5.02
N ASP A 200 3.20 -2.18 5.60
CA ASP A 200 2.95 -1.72 6.96
C ASP A 200 3.67 -2.62 7.95
N VAL A 201 4.30 -2.03 8.97
CA VAL A 201 5.01 -2.78 10.02
C VAL A 201 4.23 -2.67 11.32
N VAL A 202 3.83 -3.82 11.88
CA VAL A 202 3.12 -3.90 13.16
C VAL A 202 4.03 -4.52 14.21
N VAL A 203 4.33 -3.80 15.29
CA VAL A 203 5.10 -4.34 16.42
C VAL A 203 4.20 -4.53 17.63
N HIS A 204 4.17 -5.73 18.21
CA HIS A 204 3.37 -6.03 19.40
C HIS A 204 4.22 -6.19 20.66
N LEU A 205 3.94 -5.39 21.68
CA LEU A 205 4.58 -5.44 22.99
C LEU A 205 3.65 -6.11 24.00
N HIS A 206 3.99 -7.32 24.44
CA HIS A 206 3.26 -8.04 25.50
C HIS A 206 3.87 -7.79 26.89
N GLY A 207 3.12 -7.98 27.98
CA GLY A 207 3.57 -7.58 29.32
C GLY A 207 3.78 -8.65 30.36
N TYR A 208 2.82 -9.56 30.55
CA TYR A 208 2.86 -10.56 31.62
C TYR A 208 2.48 -11.94 31.08
N SER A 209 3.06 -13.01 31.60
CA SER A 209 2.77 -14.39 31.22
C SER A 209 2.77 -15.32 32.43
N GLY A 210 1.66 -16.03 32.67
CA GLY A 210 1.57 -17.06 33.71
C GLY A 210 2.62 -18.17 33.59
N HIS A 211 3.13 -18.40 32.37
CA HIS A 211 4.21 -19.36 32.12
C HIS A 211 5.60 -18.93 32.62
N GLY A 212 5.75 -17.71 33.17
CA GLY A 212 7.04 -17.19 33.63
C GLY A 212 8.15 -17.37 32.57
N ALA A 213 9.35 -17.78 32.98
CA ALA A 213 10.50 -17.98 32.09
C ALA A 213 10.26 -18.97 30.95
N ALA A 214 9.31 -19.90 31.11
CA ALA A 214 8.95 -20.93 30.12
C ALA A 214 8.00 -20.41 29.03
N MET A 215 7.62 -19.13 29.04
CA MET A 215 6.81 -18.54 28.00
C MET A 215 7.50 -18.63 26.63
N GLN A 216 6.82 -19.21 25.66
CA GLN A 216 7.18 -19.22 24.24
C GLN A 216 6.24 -18.29 23.48
N ILE A 217 6.78 -17.34 22.71
CA ILE A 217 5.96 -16.33 22.03
C ILE A 217 4.95 -16.93 21.05
N VAL A 218 5.35 -17.94 20.27
CA VAL A 218 4.50 -18.55 19.25
C VAL A 218 3.31 -19.28 19.90
N LYS A 219 3.56 -20.00 21.00
CA LYS A 219 2.54 -20.81 21.67
C LYS A 219 1.64 -20.00 22.60
N HIS A 220 2.21 -19.04 23.34
CA HIS A 220 1.54 -18.40 24.47
C HIS A 220 1.22 -16.91 24.25
N LYS A 221 1.84 -16.25 23.25
CA LYS A 221 1.64 -14.81 23.01
C LYS A 221 0.98 -14.49 21.69
N LYS A 222 1.41 -15.11 20.59
CA LYS A 222 0.80 -14.91 19.27
C LYS A 222 -0.73 -15.09 19.31
N PRO A 223 -1.31 -16.17 19.89
CA PRO A 223 -2.76 -16.37 19.90
C PRO A 223 -3.57 -15.31 20.66
N ILE A 224 -2.93 -14.54 21.55
CA ILE A 224 -3.56 -13.51 22.39
C ILE A 224 -3.04 -12.10 22.08
N SER A 225 -2.31 -11.92 20.98
CA SER A 225 -1.68 -10.63 20.62
C SER A 225 -2.57 -9.75 19.74
N GLY A 226 -3.59 -10.33 19.10
CA GLY A 226 -4.40 -9.67 18.07
C GLY A 226 -3.68 -9.47 16.73
N LEU A 227 -2.49 -10.04 16.58
CA LEU A 227 -1.70 -10.07 15.34
C LEU A 227 -2.27 -11.12 14.38
N ASP A 228 -3.51 -10.94 13.93
CA ASP A 228 -4.19 -11.88 13.04
C ASP A 228 -4.66 -11.14 11.78
N PHE A 229 -4.40 -11.72 10.60
CA PHE A 229 -4.84 -11.16 9.31
C PHE A 229 -6.32 -11.41 9.02
N THR A 230 -6.97 -12.29 9.79
CA THR A 230 -8.40 -12.66 9.70
C THR A 230 -9.00 -12.76 11.10
N ASP A 231 -10.32 -12.95 11.21
CA ASP A 231 -10.95 -13.23 12.50
C ASP A 231 -10.47 -14.60 13.04
N PRO A 232 -9.72 -14.66 14.18
CA PRO A 232 -9.22 -15.92 14.72
C PRO A 232 -10.32 -16.84 15.27
N ALA A 233 -11.56 -16.36 15.39
CA ALA A 233 -12.74 -17.18 15.69
C ALA A 233 -13.51 -17.58 14.42
N LYS A 234 -13.32 -16.87 13.30
CA LYS A 234 -13.98 -17.11 12.02
C LYS A 234 -13.02 -16.83 10.86
N PRO A 235 -12.04 -17.70 10.56
CA PRO A 235 -10.96 -17.40 9.61
C PRO A 235 -11.39 -17.01 8.19
N GLY A 236 -12.63 -17.32 7.78
CA GLY A 236 -13.20 -16.86 6.51
C GLY A 236 -13.61 -15.38 6.48
N VAL A 237 -13.62 -14.69 7.62
CA VAL A 237 -13.82 -13.24 7.69
C VAL A 237 -12.47 -12.57 7.53
N ALA A 238 -12.28 -11.91 6.39
CA ALA A 238 -11.07 -11.16 6.09
C ALA A 238 -10.86 -10.02 7.11
N GLY A 239 -9.61 -9.85 7.55
CA GLY A 239 -9.16 -8.71 8.34
C GLY A 239 -8.25 -7.82 7.49
N ARG A 240 -6.96 -7.80 7.81
CA ARG A 240 -5.94 -6.98 7.13
C ARG A 240 -5.57 -7.58 5.77
N THR A 241 -5.83 -6.83 4.70
CA THR A 241 -5.47 -7.24 3.31
C THR A 241 -4.30 -6.45 2.72
N VAL A 242 -3.98 -5.28 3.24
CA VAL A 242 -2.83 -4.48 2.78
C VAL A 242 -1.52 -5.21 3.14
N PRO A 243 -0.48 -5.17 2.29
CA PRO A 243 0.84 -5.72 2.60
C PRO A 243 1.33 -5.31 3.99
N THR A 244 1.52 -6.29 4.88
CA THR A 244 1.80 -6.04 6.30
C THR A 244 2.77 -7.07 6.87
N LEU A 245 3.80 -6.58 7.56
CA LEU A 245 4.77 -7.35 8.32
C LEU A 245 4.48 -7.24 9.83
N LEU A 246 4.08 -8.34 10.46
CA LEU A 246 3.83 -8.46 11.89
C LEU A 246 5.10 -8.90 12.62
N ILE A 247 5.46 -8.19 13.68
CA ILE A 247 6.66 -8.42 14.48
C ILE A 247 6.28 -8.63 15.95
N LEU A 248 6.60 -9.81 16.49
CA LEU A 248 6.37 -10.17 17.89
C LEU A 248 7.70 -10.51 18.60
N PRO A 249 8.30 -9.57 19.34
CA PRO A 249 9.48 -9.83 20.15
C PRO A 249 9.16 -10.53 21.48
N ARG A 250 10.07 -11.41 21.95
CA ARG A 250 9.90 -12.19 23.20
C ARG A 250 9.88 -11.39 24.49
N GLY A 251 10.48 -10.22 24.53
CA GLY A 251 10.68 -9.47 25.78
C GLY A 251 11.65 -10.19 26.74
N HIS A 252 12.02 -9.47 27.80
CA HIS A 252 12.92 -9.88 28.86
C HIS A 252 12.13 -10.34 30.07
N HIS A 253 12.20 -11.63 30.40
CA HIS A 253 11.62 -12.16 31.63
C HIS A 253 12.34 -11.54 32.83
N GLN A 254 11.62 -10.70 33.57
CA GLN A 254 12.17 -9.95 34.69
C GLN A 254 11.25 -10.14 35.90
N PRO A 255 11.39 -11.24 36.65
CA PRO A 255 10.44 -11.66 37.68
C PRO A 255 10.46 -10.78 38.95
N LYS A 256 11.07 -9.59 38.90
CA LYS A 256 11.14 -8.66 40.03
C LYS A 256 9.76 -8.02 40.28
N GLY A 257 9.19 -8.33 41.43
CA GLY A 257 7.87 -7.87 41.89
C GLY A 257 6.70 -8.72 41.39
N ASN A 258 6.84 -9.40 40.25
CA ASN A 258 5.83 -10.33 39.74
C ASN A 258 6.52 -11.41 38.88
N PRO A 259 6.36 -12.72 39.17
CA PRO A 259 7.01 -13.81 38.44
C PRO A 259 6.60 -13.89 36.96
N ALA A 260 5.46 -13.31 36.58
CA ALA A 260 4.94 -13.28 35.23
C ALA A 260 5.52 -12.16 34.36
N ARG A 261 6.28 -11.22 34.92
CA ARG A 261 6.63 -9.94 34.26
C ARG A 261 7.64 -10.08 33.12
N TYR A 262 7.32 -9.42 32.00
CA TYR A 262 8.19 -9.19 30.85
C TYR A 262 8.40 -7.69 30.60
N THR A 263 9.62 -7.31 30.20
CA THR A 263 9.99 -5.93 29.84
C THR A 263 10.75 -5.89 28.51
N PHE A 264 11.02 -4.71 27.95
CA PHE A 264 11.77 -4.57 26.68
C PHE A 264 12.96 -3.62 26.80
N PRO A 265 13.94 -3.91 27.68
CA PRO A 265 15.09 -3.01 27.89
C PRO A 265 15.89 -2.77 26.61
N ALA A 266 15.94 -3.74 25.69
CA ALA A 266 16.65 -3.59 24.42
C ALA A 266 15.91 -2.75 23.36
N LEU A 267 14.60 -2.47 23.52
CA LEU A 267 13.80 -1.74 22.52
C LEU A 267 13.42 -0.32 22.97
N THR A 268 13.63 0.01 24.24
CA THR A 268 13.18 1.29 24.82
C THR A 268 14.15 2.45 24.64
N LYS A 269 15.37 2.18 24.15
CA LYS A 269 16.36 3.23 23.82
C LYS A 269 16.05 3.85 22.44
N PRO A 270 16.37 5.14 22.21
CA PRO A 270 16.25 5.76 20.89
C PRO A 270 16.94 4.94 19.78
N GLY A 271 16.29 4.81 18.63
CA GLY A 271 16.78 4.04 17.47
C GLY A 271 16.72 2.51 17.61
N ALA A 272 16.54 1.98 18.82
CA ALA A 272 16.62 0.54 19.05
C ALA A 272 15.42 -0.22 18.45
N LEU A 273 14.22 0.36 18.50
CA LEU A 273 13.06 -0.22 17.81
C LEU A 273 13.22 -0.18 16.29
N GLN A 274 13.78 0.91 15.75
CA GLN A 274 14.04 1.04 14.31
C GLN A 274 15.01 -0.05 13.84
N ALA A 275 16.11 -0.29 14.57
CA ALA A 275 17.05 -1.36 14.25
C ALA A 275 16.41 -2.77 14.23
N LEU A 276 15.43 -3.03 15.11
CA LEU A 276 14.66 -4.29 15.07
C LEU A 276 13.79 -4.38 13.81
N ILE A 277 13.19 -3.26 13.40
CA ILE A 277 12.34 -3.17 12.21
C ILE A 277 13.19 -3.36 10.94
N ASP A 278 14.35 -2.71 10.86
CA ASP A 278 15.25 -2.82 9.72
C ASP A 278 15.77 -4.25 9.55
N ASP A 279 16.18 -4.93 10.64
CA ASP A 279 16.55 -6.36 10.59
C ASP A 279 15.37 -7.25 10.20
N ALA A 280 14.14 -6.93 10.65
CA ALA A 280 12.95 -7.68 10.25
C ALA A 280 12.60 -7.51 8.76
N LEU A 281 12.76 -6.32 8.20
CA LEU A 281 12.56 -6.04 6.77
C LEU A 281 13.64 -6.75 5.93
N ALA A 282 14.90 -6.70 6.35
CA ALA A 282 15.98 -7.43 5.68
C ALA A 282 15.75 -8.95 5.68
N ARG A 283 15.27 -9.51 6.81
CA ARG A 283 14.89 -10.92 6.90
C ARG A 283 13.67 -11.27 6.06
N PHE A 284 12.71 -10.36 5.94
CA PHE A 284 11.57 -10.52 5.06
C PHE A 284 12.04 -10.58 3.60
N GLY A 285 12.89 -9.65 3.15
CA GLY A 285 13.44 -9.67 1.80
C GLY A 285 14.24 -10.92 1.52
N ALA A 286 15.13 -11.32 2.43
CA ALA A 286 15.88 -12.59 2.31
C ALA A 286 14.99 -13.85 2.29
N ALA A 287 13.78 -13.79 2.87
CA ALA A 287 12.85 -14.92 2.90
C ALA A 287 11.89 -14.96 1.71
N THR A 288 11.75 -13.85 0.97
CA THR A 288 10.71 -13.68 -0.07
C THR A 288 11.27 -13.31 -1.44
N GLY A 289 12.54 -12.90 -1.52
CA GLY A 289 13.13 -12.35 -2.74
C GLY A 289 12.73 -10.89 -3.02
N THR A 290 11.94 -10.25 -2.16
CA THR A 290 11.39 -8.91 -2.43
C THR A 290 11.94 -7.83 -1.50
N SER A 291 12.43 -6.72 -2.06
CA SER A 291 12.81 -5.55 -1.29
C SER A 291 11.60 -4.63 -1.06
N VAL A 292 11.36 -4.24 0.19
CA VAL A 292 10.23 -3.37 0.57
C VAL A 292 10.65 -2.26 1.51
N ARG A 293 10.03 -1.10 1.36
CA ARG A 293 10.13 0.00 2.33
C ARG A 293 9.00 -0.05 3.35
N ARG A 294 9.25 0.47 4.57
CA ARG A 294 8.18 0.65 5.57
C ARG A 294 7.22 1.75 5.10
N ASN A 295 5.93 1.43 5.00
CA ASN A 295 4.85 2.39 4.84
C ASN A 295 4.45 2.98 6.19
N ARG A 296 3.55 2.32 6.94
CA ARG A 296 3.11 2.76 8.27
C ARG A 296 3.79 1.96 9.37
N LEU A 297 4.09 2.60 10.50
CA LEU A 297 4.44 1.92 11.75
C LEU A 297 3.23 1.89 12.68
N ILE A 298 2.77 0.68 13.02
CA ILE A 298 1.67 0.44 13.94
C ILE A 298 2.25 -0.20 15.21
N LEU A 299 2.12 0.47 16.35
CA LEU A 299 2.51 -0.10 17.64
C LEU A 299 1.30 -0.61 18.39
N THR A 300 1.36 -1.87 18.78
CA THR A 300 0.32 -2.48 19.60
C THR A 300 0.90 -2.92 20.94
N ALA A 301 0.15 -2.76 22.02
CA ALA A 301 0.59 -3.15 23.35
C ALA A 301 -0.54 -3.81 24.15
N HIS A 302 -0.22 -4.90 24.83
CA HIS A 302 -1.15 -5.60 25.73
C HIS A 302 -0.57 -5.73 27.12
N SER A 303 -1.42 -5.53 28.13
CA SER A 303 -1.05 -5.68 29.54
C SER A 303 0.19 -4.83 29.90
N GLY A 304 1.16 -5.36 30.65
CA GLY A 304 2.41 -4.65 30.99
C GLY A 304 3.25 -4.12 29.80
N GLY A 305 2.96 -4.52 28.56
CA GLY A 305 3.65 -4.03 27.36
C GLY A 305 3.44 -2.52 27.13
N GLY A 306 2.36 -1.95 27.69
CA GLY A 306 2.11 -0.50 27.64
C GLY A 306 3.22 0.32 28.31
N ALA A 307 3.95 -0.23 29.28
CA ALA A 307 5.10 0.44 29.87
C ALA A 307 6.23 0.67 28.86
N ALA A 308 6.53 -0.35 28.04
CA ALA A 308 7.52 -0.22 26.98
C ALA A 308 7.04 0.70 25.86
N LEU A 309 5.75 0.63 25.50
CA LEU A 309 5.14 1.55 24.55
C LEU A 309 5.32 3.02 24.98
N MET A 310 5.05 3.36 26.25
CA MET A 310 5.23 4.74 26.72
C MET A 310 6.68 5.22 26.58
N SER A 311 7.66 4.36 26.89
CA SER A 311 9.08 4.70 26.70
C SER A 311 9.46 4.87 25.23
N VAL A 312 8.93 4.02 24.34
CA VAL A 312 9.15 4.10 22.90
C VAL A 312 8.55 5.38 22.31
N LEU A 313 7.33 5.75 22.70
CA LEU A 313 6.66 6.98 22.25
C LEU A 313 7.39 8.26 22.70
N GLY A 314 8.32 8.16 23.65
CA GLY A 314 9.19 9.28 24.03
C GLY A 314 10.19 9.68 22.94
N HIS A 315 10.45 8.83 21.94
CA HIS A 315 11.44 9.09 20.88
C HIS A 315 11.06 8.54 19.50
N THR A 316 10.09 7.64 19.41
CA THR A 316 9.58 7.06 18.16
C THR A 316 8.19 7.62 17.88
N ASP A 317 7.94 8.01 16.63
CA ASP A 317 6.66 8.58 16.18
C ASP A 317 5.92 7.60 15.24
N PRO A 318 5.21 6.59 15.77
CA PRO A 318 4.44 5.66 14.95
C PRO A 318 3.21 6.35 14.34
N ASP A 319 2.68 5.77 13.28
CA ASP A 319 1.49 6.25 12.56
C ASP A 319 0.20 5.84 13.26
N GLU A 320 0.19 4.65 13.88
CA GLU A 320 -0.96 4.14 14.64
C GLU A 320 -0.53 3.51 15.96
N VAL A 321 -1.38 3.65 16.97
CA VAL A 321 -1.17 3.04 18.30
C VAL A 321 -2.43 2.35 18.77
N HIS A 322 -2.33 1.05 19.08
CA HIS A 322 -3.40 0.26 19.70
C HIS A 322 -2.97 -0.21 21.09
N THR A 323 -3.79 0.05 22.10
CA THR A 323 -3.55 -0.43 23.46
C THR A 323 -4.71 -1.29 23.91
N PHE A 324 -4.38 -2.50 24.36
CA PHE A 324 -5.33 -3.48 24.86
C PHE A 324 -5.07 -3.65 26.35
N ASP A 325 -5.83 -2.90 27.14
CA ASP A 325 -5.81 -2.94 28.60
C ASP A 325 -4.38 -2.90 29.16
N ALA A 326 -3.62 -1.91 28.69
CA ALA A 326 -2.16 -1.86 28.84
C ALA A 326 -1.63 -0.63 29.60
N LEU A 327 -2.50 0.34 29.92
CA LEU A 327 -2.11 1.64 30.46
C LEU A 327 -2.01 1.63 31.99
N TYR A 328 -1.06 0.89 32.56
CA TYR A 328 -0.84 0.86 34.02
C TYR A 328 -0.09 2.09 34.57
N ASN A 329 0.67 2.77 33.71
CA ASN A 329 1.55 3.88 34.08
C ASN A 329 1.02 5.22 33.57
N ASP A 330 1.74 6.31 33.85
CA ASP A 330 1.39 7.64 33.35
C ASP A 330 1.34 7.67 31.80
N PRO A 331 0.19 7.98 31.18
CA PRO A 331 0.02 7.93 29.73
C PRO A 331 0.47 9.23 29.04
N LYS A 332 1.30 10.05 29.67
CA LYS A 332 1.70 11.38 29.15
C LYS A 332 2.30 11.30 27.75
N ALA A 333 3.22 10.38 27.51
CA ALA A 333 3.85 10.22 26.19
C ALA A 333 2.81 9.91 25.09
N LEU A 334 1.83 9.05 25.40
CA LEU A 334 0.73 8.73 24.48
C LEU A 334 -0.18 9.92 24.22
N ILE A 335 -0.50 10.69 25.26
CA ILE A 335 -1.31 11.92 25.13
C ILE A 335 -0.59 12.96 24.27
N ASP A 336 0.71 13.16 24.49
CA ASP A 336 1.51 14.12 23.73
C ASP A 336 1.63 13.70 22.26
N TRP A 337 1.89 12.41 22.00
CA TRP A 337 1.88 11.84 20.64
C TRP A 337 0.51 12.01 19.96
N ALA A 338 -0.59 11.67 20.66
CA ALA A 338 -1.93 11.78 20.10
C ALA A 338 -2.28 13.23 19.74
N ARG A 339 -1.94 14.19 20.60
CA ARG A 339 -2.12 15.62 20.33
C ARG A 339 -1.34 16.09 19.12
N LYS A 340 -0.09 15.64 18.97
CA LYS A 340 0.75 15.93 17.79
C LYS A 340 0.09 15.42 16.51
N ARG A 341 -0.34 14.15 16.50
CA ARG A 341 -0.97 13.50 15.34
C ARG A 341 -2.32 14.12 14.97
N MET A 342 -3.18 14.39 15.97
CA MET A 342 -4.44 15.12 15.78
C MET A 342 -4.23 16.53 15.21
N ALA A 343 -3.23 17.28 15.70
CA ALA A 343 -2.92 18.61 15.18
C ALA A 343 -2.44 18.58 13.72
N ALA A 344 -1.77 17.49 13.31
CA ALA A 344 -1.35 17.26 11.93
C ALA A 344 -2.46 16.67 11.04
N GLY A 345 -3.63 16.32 11.59
CA GLY A 345 -4.70 15.64 10.85
C GLY A 345 -4.35 14.20 10.43
N THR A 346 -3.37 13.57 11.08
CA THR A 346 -2.86 12.23 10.74
C THR A 346 -2.96 11.25 11.92
N GLY A 347 -2.74 9.97 11.64
CA GLY A 347 -2.61 8.90 12.62
C GLY A 347 -3.92 8.38 13.21
N ALA A 348 -3.80 7.28 13.96
CA ALA A 348 -4.93 6.64 14.64
C ALA A 348 -4.56 6.08 16.02
N LEU A 349 -5.45 6.27 17.00
CA LEU A 349 -5.32 5.77 18.35
C LEU A 349 -6.55 4.95 18.74
N ARG A 350 -6.31 3.72 19.20
CA ARG A 350 -7.33 2.88 19.83
C ARG A 350 -6.88 2.44 21.21
N VAL A 351 -7.68 2.76 22.22
CA VAL A 351 -7.48 2.32 23.60
C VAL A 351 -8.70 1.52 24.02
N LEU A 352 -8.52 0.22 24.24
CA LEU A 352 -9.55 -0.66 24.78
C LEU A 352 -9.16 -1.00 26.21
N TYR A 353 -10.06 -0.78 27.17
CA TYR A 353 -9.77 -1.04 28.59
C TYR A 353 -11.00 -1.57 29.31
N ARG A 354 -10.76 -2.25 30.43
CA ARG A 354 -11.82 -2.75 31.31
C ARG A 354 -12.08 -1.70 32.41
N PRO A 355 -13.32 -1.21 32.54
CA PRO A 355 -13.64 -0.23 33.58
C PRO A 355 -13.44 -0.84 34.97
N GLY A 356 -12.97 -0.04 35.93
CA GLY A 356 -12.71 -0.47 37.30
C GLY A 356 -11.38 -1.21 37.52
N GLU A 357 -10.60 -1.50 36.47
CA GLU A 357 -9.31 -2.18 36.59
C GLU A 357 -8.12 -1.21 36.61
N GLY A 358 -6.92 -1.72 36.90
CA GLY A 358 -5.72 -0.92 37.15
C GLY A 358 -5.28 0.01 36.00
N THR A 359 -5.78 -0.20 34.78
CA THR A 359 -5.48 0.64 33.60
C THR A 359 -6.54 1.71 33.33
N ALA A 360 -7.71 1.62 33.99
CA ALA A 360 -8.88 2.42 33.65
C ALA A 360 -8.62 3.91 33.83
N ARG A 361 -8.01 4.31 34.95
CA ARG A 361 -7.70 5.71 35.26
C ARG A 361 -6.82 6.37 34.20
N ALA A 362 -5.76 5.68 33.75
CA ALA A 362 -4.88 6.21 32.70
C ALA A 362 -5.58 6.22 31.34
N SER A 363 -6.34 5.18 31.01
CA SER A 363 -7.13 5.11 29.78
C SER A 363 -8.14 6.24 29.69
N GLU A 364 -8.85 6.53 30.78
CA GLU A 364 -9.80 7.64 30.87
C GLU A 364 -9.13 9.01 30.73
N ARG A 365 -7.92 9.20 31.28
CA ARG A 365 -7.11 10.41 31.04
C ARG A 365 -6.78 10.59 29.56
N VAL A 366 -6.42 9.52 28.85
CA VAL A 366 -6.22 9.56 27.38
C VAL A 366 -7.53 9.91 26.68
N GLY A 367 -8.63 9.27 27.09
CA GLY A 367 -9.96 9.52 26.55
C GLY A 367 -10.39 10.98 26.69
N ALA A 368 -10.12 11.61 27.83
CA ALA A 368 -10.38 13.03 28.04
C ALA A 368 -9.53 13.92 27.11
N ALA A 369 -8.27 13.55 26.88
CA ALA A 369 -7.35 14.32 26.05
C ALA A 369 -7.70 14.29 24.55
N VAL A 370 -8.22 13.16 24.04
CA VAL A 370 -8.54 13.01 22.61
C VAL A 370 -10.00 13.33 22.26
N ARG A 371 -10.90 13.29 23.26
CA ARG A 371 -12.34 13.59 23.05
C ARG A 371 -12.57 14.96 22.41
N ALA A 372 -11.74 15.94 22.73
CA ALA A 372 -11.86 17.30 22.20
C ALA A 372 -11.69 17.38 20.67
N ALA A 373 -10.98 16.42 20.05
CA ALA A 373 -10.75 16.43 18.61
C ALA A 373 -11.93 15.90 17.80
N GLY A 374 -12.85 15.13 18.40
CA GLY A 374 -14.01 14.56 17.70
C GLY A 374 -13.66 13.63 16.52
N SER A 375 -12.41 13.15 16.45
CA SER A 375 -11.93 12.34 15.32
C SER A 375 -12.34 10.87 15.48
N PRO A 376 -12.86 10.21 14.42
CA PRO A 376 -13.15 8.77 14.45
C PRO A 376 -11.89 7.92 14.60
N ASN A 377 -10.72 8.46 14.28
CA ASN A 377 -9.43 7.77 14.37
C ASN A 377 -8.86 7.75 15.79
N PHE A 378 -9.37 8.57 16.71
CA PHE A 378 -8.85 8.67 18.08
C PHE A 378 -9.95 8.29 19.08
N ARG A 379 -9.99 7.02 19.45
CA ARG A 379 -11.03 6.47 20.34
C ARG A 379 -10.47 5.73 21.53
N VAL A 380 -11.16 5.94 22.65
CA VAL A 380 -10.94 5.26 23.91
C VAL A 380 -12.27 4.62 24.32
N GLU A 381 -12.28 3.30 24.40
CA GLU A 381 -13.47 2.46 24.44
C GLU A 381 -13.41 1.49 25.62
N ARG A 382 -14.53 1.38 26.34
CA ARG A 382 -14.71 0.45 27.44
C ARG A 382 -15.12 -0.91 26.90
N THR A 383 -14.61 -2.01 27.46
CA THR A 383 -14.99 -3.36 27.06
C THR A 383 -15.27 -4.27 28.26
N ARG A 384 -16.17 -5.23 28.08
CA ARG A 384 -16.41 -6.34 29.02
C ARG A 384 -15.62 -7.61 28.67
N VAL A 385 -14.89 -7.61 27.56
CA VAL A 385 -14.08 -8.76 27.13
C VAL A 385 -12.99 -9.05 28.17
N PRO A 386 -12.76 -10.32 28.56
CA PRO A 386 -11.70 -10.68 29.51
C PRO A 386 -10.33 -10.14 29.10
N HIS A 387 -9.51 -9.72 30.08
CA HIS A 387 -8.22 -9.06 29.85
C HIS A 387 -7.36 -9.69 28.74
N ASN A 388 -7.19 -11.02 28.77
CA ASN A 388 -6.36 -11.76 27.82
C ASN A 388 -7.00 -11.93 26.43
N ASP A 389 -8.31 -11.75 26.30
CA ASP A 389 -9.04 -11.94 25.05
C ASP A 389 -9.21 -10.64 24.24
N ILE A 390 -8.97 -9.47 24.86
CA ILE A 390 -9.17 -8.17 24.21
C ILE A 390 -8.39 -8.08 22.87
N PRO A 391 -7.08 -8.39 22.80
CA PRO A 391 -6.35 -8.30 21.54
C PRO A 391 -6.86 -9.31 20.52
N ARG A 392 -7.08 -10.57 20.91
CA ARG A 392 -7.62 -11.61 20.01
C ARG A 392 -8.98 -11.23 19.44
N ARG A 393 -9.82 -10.58 20.24
CA ARG A 393 -11.19 -10.19 19.86
C ARG A 393 -11.23 -9.02 18.88
N PHE A 394 -10.39 -8.03 19.07
CA PHE A 394 -10.48 -6.75 18.37
C PHE A 394 -9.30 -6.43 17.46
N GLY A 395 -8.12 -7.01 17.70
CA GLY A 395 -6.87 -6.69 17.01
C GLY A 395 -6.98 -6.82 15.50
N TRP A 396 -7.53 -7.92 14.99
CA TRP A 396 -7.73 -8.14 13.55
C TRP A 396 -8.65 -7.09 12.90
N GLN A 397 -9.70 -6.62 13.61
CA GLN A 397 -10.59 -5.55 13.13
C GLN A 397 -9.83 -4.21 13.07
N LEU A 398 -9.00 -3.93 14.08
CA LEU A 398 -8.21 -2.70 14.15
C LEU A 398 -7.08 -2.66 13.14
N LEU A 399 -6.46 -3.81 12.84
CA LEU A 399 -5.47 -3.91 11.77
C LEU A 399 -6.13 -3.69 10.41
N ALA A 400 -7.33 -4.24 10.19
CA ALA A 400 -8.09 -4.01 8.96
C ALA A 400 -8.40 -2.51 8.78
N ASP A 401 -8.98 -1.88 9.79
CA ASP A 401 -9.35 -0.46 9.81
C ASP A 401 -9.31 0.09 11.24
N ALA A 402 -8.35 0.97 11.52
CA ALA A 402 -8.22 1.62 12.82
C ALA A 402 -9.45 2.48 13.21
N SER A 403 -10.27 2.87 12.23
CA SER A 403 -11.54 3.60 12.41
C SER A 403 -12.77 2.70 12.50
N ALA A 404 -12.61 1.37 12.49
CA ALA A 404 -13.71 0.41 12.57
C ALA A 404 -14.52 0.54 13.88
N ASN A 405 -15.84 0.59 13.77
CA ASN A 405 -16.75 0.39 14.90
C ASN A 405 -16.67 -1.07 15.34
N LEU A 406 -16.14 -1.32 16.53
CA LEU A 406 -15.87 -2.68 16.98
C LEU A 406 -17.15 -3.38 17.40
N SER A 407 -17.35 -4.58 16.87
CA SER A 407 -18.43 -5.45 17.29
C SER A 407 -17.99 -6.37 18.43
N GLY A 408 -18.90 -6.65 19.38
CA GLY A 408 -18.77 -7.83 20.23
C GLY A 408 -18.11 -7.65 21.60
N GLY A 409 -18.45 -6.58 22.32
CA GLY A 409 -18.11 -6.43 23.75
C GLY A 409 -17.75 -5.02 24.19
N VAL A 410 -17.70 -4.06 23.26
CA VAL A 410 -17.51 -2.64 23.56
C VAL A 410 -18.80 -2.05 24.13
N LEU A 411 -18.70 -1.28 25.20
CA LEU A 411 -19.82 -0.60 25.84
C LEU A 411 -20.12 0.72 25.12
N SER A 412 -21.39 0.95 24.77
CA SER A 412 -21.85 2.23 24.23
C SER A 412 -21.73 3.34 25.29
N ARG A 413 -21.52 4.59 24.86
CA ARG A 413 -21.34 5.75 25.75
C ARG A 413 -22.52 6.01 26.70
N GLU A 414 -23.72 5.52 26.36
CA GLU A 414 -24.97 5.85 27.07
C GLU A 414 -25.39 4.80 28.11
N ALA A 415 -24.85 3.58 28.07
CA ALA A 415 -25.24 2.51 29.00
C ALA A 415 -24.52 2.54 30.37
N ALA A 416 -23.66 3.55 30.60
CA ALA A 416 -22.75 3.57 31.75
C ALA A 416 -23.27 4.30 33.00
N ASP A 417 -24.35 5.08 32.90
CA ASP A 417 -24.91 5.83 34.04
C ASP A 417 -26.09 5.14 34.74
N GLU A 418 -26.59 4.00 34.24
CA GLU A 418 -27.78 3.31 34.81
C GLU A 418 -27.53 1.89 35.35
N SER A 419 -26.28 1.45 35.51
CA SER A 419 -25.97 0.14 36.13
C SER A 419 -24.85 0.21 37.18
N THR A 420 -25.03 1.07 38.16
CA THR A 420 -24.42 0.90 39.50
C THR A 420 -25.49 0.25 40.37
N GLU A 421 -25.37 -1.06 40.68
CA GLU A 421 -26.08 -1.84 41.73
C GLU A 421 -26.27 -3.35 41.43
N GLU A 422 -25.53 -3.97 40.49
CA GLU A 422 -25.43 -5.45 40.46
C GLU A 422 -24.03 -5.92 40.86
N LEU A 423 -23.91 -6.30 42.14
CA LEU A 423 -22.82 -7.13 42.68
C LEU A 423 -22.66 -8.40 41.84
N TRP A 424 -21.58 -8.50 41.07
CA TRP A 424 -21.21 -9.76 40.40
C TRP A 424 -20.12 -10.48 41.20
N THR A 425 -20.45 -11.69 41.67
CA THR A 425 -19.48 -12.65 42.24
C THR A 425 -18.81 -13.44 41.10
N PRO A 426 -17.47 -13.50 41.01
CA PRO A 426 -16.78 -14.27 39.97
C PRO A 426 -17.16 -15.75 40.04
N GLN A 427 -17.68 -16.30 38.93
CA GLN A 427 -17.97 -17.72 38.80
C GLN A 427 -16.69 -18.47 38.42
N GLU A 428 -16.31 -19.45 39.24
CA GLU A 428 -15.14 -20.31 39.10
C GLU A 428 -15.19 -21.15 37.81
N GLY A 429 -14.13 -21.05 37.00
CA GLY A 429 -13.89 -21.85 35.80
C GLY A 429 -12.52 -21.48 35.22
N ASP A 430 -11.54 -22.36 35.46
CA ASP A 430 -10.23 -22.49 34.79
C ASP A 430 -9.44 -21.23 34.33
N GLY A 431 -8.62 -20.66 35.22
CA GLY A 431 -7.44 -19.88 34.82
C GLY A 431 -6.95 -18.86 35.84
N GLU A 432 -6.10 -19.30 36.77
CA GLU A 432 -5.21 -18.51 37.66
C GLU A 432 -5.56 -17.03 37.89
N TYR A 433 -6.36 -16.83 38.94
CA TYR A 433 -6.66 -15.56 39.60
C TYR A 433 -5.38 -14.89 40.12
N TRP A 434 -4.93 -13.81 39.49
CA TRP A 434 -3.86 -12.97 40.05
C TRP A 434 -4.47 -11.83 40.87
N GLY A 435 -4.40 -12.05 42.19
CA GLY A 435 -4.73 -11.08 43.20
C GLY A 435 -3.86 -9.83 43.16
N GLU A 436 -4.51 -8.76 43.58
CA GLU A 436 -4.02 -7.43 43.89
C GLU A 436 -2.68 -7.45 44.62
N THR A 437 -1.72 -6.66 44.12
CA THR A 437 -0.66 -6.09 44.96
C THR A 437 -0.71 -4.58 44.77
N GLY A 438 -1.00 -3.90 45.87
CA GLY A 438 -1.27 -2.48 45.96
C GLY A 438 -0.07 -1.63 45.55
N TRP A 439 -0.38 -0.56 44.83
CA TRP A 439 0.48 0.61 44.75
C TRP A 439 -0.06 1.63 45.75
N GLU A 440 0.56 1.65 46.92
CA GLU A 440 0.51 2.77 47.83
C GLU A 440 1.10 4.00 47.11
N SER A 441 0.30 5.04 46.93
CA SER A 441 0.82 6.41 46.82
C SER A 441 -0.23 7.36 47.38
N GLU A 442 0.24 8.12 48.35
CA GLU A 442 -0.48 8.92 49.32
C GLU A 442 -1.17 10.16 48.70
N ASP A 443 -2.36 10.45 49.24
CA ASP A 443 -2.92 11.76 49.56
C ASP A 443 -2.74 12.94 48.58
N PHE A 444 -3.82 13.32 47.90
CA PHE A 444 -4.20 14.73 47.72
C PHE A 444 -5.72 14.85 47.62
N ALA A 445 -6.34 15.20 48.76
CA ALA A 445 -7.76 15.52 48.85
C ALA A 445 -8.05 16.89 48.21
N GLY A 446 -9.07 16.95 47.36
CA GLY A 446 -9.68 18.17 46.86
C GLY A 446 -11.03 18.42 47.55
N GLU A 447 -11.19 19.62 48.10
CA GLU A 447 -12.46 20.29 48.39
C GLU A 447 -12.62 21.41 47.35
N SER A 448 -13.78 21.86 46.89
CA SER A 448 -15.18 21.46 47.05
C SER A 448 -16.02 22.42 46.18
N ILE A 449 -17.33 22.11 46.08
CA ILE A 449 -18.47 23.00 45.86
C ILE A 449 -19.03 23.08 44.42
N ALA A 450 -20.16 22.39 44.31
CA ALA A 450 -21.19 22.47 43.30
C ALA A 450 -22.01 23.78 43.41
N GLN A 451 -22.67 24.18 42.32
CA GLN A 451 -23.96 24.83 42.44
C GLN A 451 -24.87 24.54 41.24
N GLU A 452 -26.08 24.11 41.60
CA GLU A 452 -27.22 23.69 40.80
C GLU A 452 -27.92 24.86 40.11
N CYS A 453 -28.59 24.59 38.98
CA CYS A 453 -29.93 25.12 38.71
C CYS A 453 -30.65 24.21 37.69
N GLY A 454 -31.67 23.50 38.17
CA GLY A 454 -32.58 22.70 37.35
C GLY A 454 -33.82 23.49 36.90
N CYS A 455 -34.46 23.02 35.84
CA CYS A 455 -35.89 23.20 35.59
C CYS A 455 -36.44 21.97 34.87
N ARG A 456 -37.62 21.54 35.33
CA ARG A 456 -38.30 20.27 35.09
C ARG A 456 -39.59 20.55 34.30
N CYS A 457 -40.16 19.48 33.73
CA CYS A 457 -41.55 19.32 33.26
C CYS A 457 -41.81 19.73 31.81
N LYS A 458 -42.63 19.04 30.99
CA LYS A 458 -43.41 17.80 31.15
C LYS A 458 -44.08 17.51 29.80
N ASP A 459 -44.40 16.23 29.63
CA ASP A 459 -45.56 15.67 28.92
C ASP A 459 -45.57 15.56 27.39
N SER A 460 -45.98 14.35 27.03
CA SER A 460 -46.13 13.67 25.76
C SER A 460 -47.33 14.15 24.93
N GLU A 461 -47.14 14.30 23.62
CA GLU A 461 -48.20 14.04 22.63
C GLU A 461 -47.58 13.38 21.39
N SER A 462 -48.23 12.31 20.95
CA SER A 462 -47.94 11.48 19.79
C SER A 462 -48.23 12.22 18.48
N LEU A 463 -47.25 12.33 17.58
CA LEU A 463 -47.49 12.60 16.16
C LEU A 463 -46.44 11.89 15.31
N GLU A 464 -46.95 10.97 14.49
CA GLU A 464 -46.55 10.61 13.13
C GLU A 464 -45.05 10.54 12.79
N GLU A 465 -44.63 9.32 12.47
CA GLU A 465 -43.31 8.91 12.01
C GLU A 465 -42.97 9.56 10.65
N GLU A 466 -42.38 10.77 10.68
CA GLU A 466 -41.70 11.37 9.53
C GLU A 466 -40.32 10.71 9.32
N ALA A 467 -40.06 10.28 8.09
CA ALA A 467 -38.79 9.71 7.66
C ALA A 467 -37.62 10.69 7.90
N PRO A 468 -36.41 10.19 8.28
CA PRO A 468 -35.26 11.05 8.55
C PRO A 468 -34.84 11.84 7.30
N PRO A 469 -34.45 13.12 7.43
CA PRO A 469 -34.12 13.97 6.29
C PRO A 469 -32.92 13.42 5.50
N ALA A 470 -33.03 13.43 4.17
CA ALA A 470 -31.96 13.02 3.25
C ALA A 470 -30.67 13.82 3.51
N ARG A 471 -29.53 13.13 3.63
CA ARG A 471 -28.20 13.73 3.83
C ARG A 471 -27.91 14.78 2.74
N ALA A 472 -27.43 15.96 3.14
CA ALA A 472 -27.06 17.03 2.20
C ALA A 472 -25.99 16.55 1.20
N ARG A 473 -26.25 16.67 -0.11
CA ARG A 473 -25.30 16.31 -1.17
C ARG A 473 -24.07 17.23 -1.11
N ARG A 474 -22.86 16.64 -1.18
CA ARG A 474 -21.60 17.42 -1.22
C ARG A 474 -21.50 18.23 -2.52
N MET A 475 -20.85 19.38 -2.43
CA MET A 475 -20.68 20.33 -3.54
C MET A 475 -19.31 21.00 -3.46
N LEU A 476 -18.73 21.32 -4.62
CA LEU A 476 -17.54 22.17 -4.75
C LEU A 476 -17.92 23.50 -5.40
N GLY A 477 -18.18 24.51 -4.56
CA GLY A 477 -18.78 25.75 -5.00
C GLY A 477 -20.17 25.53 -5.61
N LYS A 478 -20.31 25.76 -6.92
CA LYS A 478 -21.55 25.50 -7.67
C LYS A 478 -21.58 24.11 -8.33
N CYS A 479 -20.45 23.41 -8.37
CA CYS A 479 -20.37 22.10 -9.00
C CYS A 479 -20.95 21.03 -8.08
N LYS A 480 -21.80 20.17 -8.64
CA LYS A 480 -22.39 19.01 -7.99
C LYS A 480 -21.85 17.77 -8.69
N PRO A 481 -21.04 16.94 -8.03
CA PRO A 481 -20.62 15.68 -8.60
C PRO A 481 -21.84 14.79 -8.88
N VAL A 482 -21.78 14.05 -9.97
CA VAL A 482 -22.83 13.12 -10.40
C VAL A 482 -22.48 11.76 -9.82
N GLN A 483 -23.39 11.21 -9.02
CA GLN A 483 -23.33 9.80 -8.66
C GLN A 483 -24.01 9.08 -9.82
N ASP A 484 -23.22 8.67 -10.81
CA ASP A 484 -23.75 8.18 -12.08
C ASP A 484 -24.44 6.79 -11.90
N ASP A 485 -24.20 6.09 -10.78
CA ASP A 485 -24.78 4.77 -10.48
C ASP A 485 -24.66 3.83 -11.69
N LEU A 486 -23.53 3.93 -12.43
CA LEU A 486 -23.35 3.27 -13.72
C LEU A 486 -23.47 1.77 -13.53
N ARG A 487 -24.51 1.21 -14.11
CA ARG A 487 -24.80 -0.22 -14.04
C ARG A 487 -23.97 -0.97 -15.08
N PRO A 488 -23.50 -2.18 -14.75
CA PRO A 488 -22.92 -3.07 -15.75
C PRO A 488 -23.96 -3.40 -16.82
N GLU A 489 -23.51 -3.82 -18.00
CA GLU A 489 -24.40 -4.23 -19.11
C GLU A 489 -25.44 -5.29 -18.71
N ALA A 490 -25.13 -6.12 -17.71
CA ALA A 490 -26.03 -7.09 -17.12
C ALA A 490 -25.67 -7.35 -15.65
N PRO A 491 -26.63 -7.78 -14.81
CA PRO A 491 -26.35 -8.21 -13.43
C PRO A 491 -25.32 -9.34 -13.38
N TRP A 492 -24.60 -9.46 -12.27
CA TRP A 492 -23.57 -10.47 -12.05
C TRP A 492 -23.99 -11.89 -12.49
N SER A 493 -25.15 -12.36 -12.03
CA SER A 493 -25.65 -13.70 -12.35
C SER A 493 -25.84 -13.95 -13.86
N GLU A 494 -26.25 -12.91 -14.60
CA GLU A 494 -26.41 -13.00 -16.04
C GLU A 494 -25.06 -12.96 -16.77
N MET A 495 -24.12 -12.13 -16.29
CA MET A 495 -22.74 -12.12 -16.79
C MET A 495 -22.09 -13.50 -16.66
N GLN A 496 -22.17 -14.13 -15.49
CA GLN A 496 -21.63 -15.48 -15.29
C GLN A 496 -22.22 -16.48 -16.30
N GLN A 497 -23.53 -16.42 -16.56
CA GLN A 497 -24.18 -17.30 -17.54
C GLN A 497 -23.69 -17.03 -18.98
N ARG A 498 -23.49 -15.76 -19.35
CA ARG A 498 -22.96 -15.38 -20.67
C ARG A 498 -21.52 -15.85 -20.87
N PHE A 499 -20.68 -15.78 -19.83
CA PHE A 499 -19.29 -16.20 -19.91
C PHE A 499 -19.10 -17.72 -19.77
N ARG A 500 -19.92 -18.43 -18.99
CA ARG A 500 -19.93 -19.91 -18.95
C ARG A 500 -20.14 -20.55 -20.32
N LYS A 501 -20.90 -19.90 -21.20
CA LYS A 501 -21.11 -20.36 -22.58
C LYS A 501 -19.93 -20.09 -23.52
N ARG A 502 -19.02 -19.18 -23.15
CA ARG A 502 -17.90 -18.71 -23.97
C ARG A 502 -16.53 -19.18 -23.46
N CYS A 503 -16.41 -19.43 -22.17
CA CYS A 503 -15.17 -19.88 -21.56
C CYS A 503 -14.93 -21.35 -21.92
N SER A 504 -14.00 -21.55 -22.86
CA SER A 504 -13.47 -22.85 -23.25
C SER A 504 -12.01 -22.88 -22.80
N LEU A 505 -11.72 -23.56 -21.69
CA LEU A 505 -10.37 -23.71 -21.13
C LEU A 505 -9.44 -24.60 -21.98
N THR A 506 -9.65 -24.65 -23.31
CA THR A 506 -8.94 -25.53 -24.25
C THR A 506 -8.01 -24.77 -25.19
N SER A 507 -7.83 -23.46 -25.04
CA SER A 507 -6.83 -22.68 -25.79
C SER A 507 -5.68 -22.27 -24.87
N HIS A 508 -4.46 -22.66 -25.25
CA HIS A 508 -3.21 -22.43 -24.51
C HIS A 508 -2.74 -20.96 -24.50
N ARG A 509 -3.48 -20.01 -25.08
CA ARG A 509 -3.23 -18.57 -25.00
C ARG A 509 -4.55 -17.86 -24.72
N LEU A 510 -4.80 -17.46 -23.47
CA LEU A 510 -5.93 -16.61 -23.10
C LEU A 510 -5.38 -15.20 -22.89
N ASP A 511 -5.81 -14.23 -23.71
CA ASP A 511 -5.49 -12.82 -23.45
C ASP A 511 -6.04 -12.37 -22.08
N ALA A 512 -5.47 -11.32 -21.48
CA ALA A 512 -5.85 -10.86 -20.14
C ALA A 512 -7.36 -10.57 -19.99
N LYS A 513 -8.04 -10.18 -21.07
CA LYS A 513 -9.49 -9.94 -21.06
C LYS A 513 -10.25 -11.28 -21.04
N ALA A 514 -9.83 -12.25 -21.84
CA ALA A 514 -10.39 -13.60 -21.89
C ALA A 514 -10.19 -14.34 -20.56
N ALA A 515 -9.04 -14.14 -19.90
CA ALA A 515 -8.78 -14.66 -18.55
C ALA A 515 -9.77 -14.10 -17.51
N ILE A 516 -9.98 -12.78 -17.48
CA ILE A 516 -10.98 -12.14 -16.60
C ILE A 516 -12.40 -12.63 -16.92
N ASP A 517 -12.74 -12.72 -18.21
CA ASP A 517 -14.03 -13.21 -18.68
C ASP A 517 -14.27 -14.69 -18.25
N CYS A 518 -13.23 -15.52 -18.28
CA CYS A 518 -13.27 -16.91 -17.80
C CYS A 518 -13.33 -17.01 -16.27
N ALA A 519 -12.56 -16.21 -15.55
CA ALA A 519 -12.66 -16.11 -14.09
C ALA A 519 -14.09 -15.75 -13.68
N CYS A 520 -14.75 -14.89 -14.45
CA CYS A 520 -16.15 -14.57 -14.27
C CYS A 520 -17.15 -15.71 -14.44
N ALA A 521 -16.86 -16.67 -15.30
CA ALA A 521 -17.75 -17.81 -15.50
C ALA A 521 -17.87 -18.66 -14.22
N PHE A 522 -16.80 -18.76 -13.42
CA PHE A 522 -16.68 -19.76 -12.35
C PHE A 522 -16.31 -19.21 -10.97
N GLY A 523 -15.69 -18.03 -10.89
CA GLY A 523 -15.22 -17.40 -9.65
C GLY A 523 -16.29 -16.60 -8.90
N ASP A 524 -15.99 -16.25 -7.64
CA ASP A 524 -16.75 -15.27 -6.88
C ASP A 524 -16.43 -13.84 -7.36
N PRO A 525 -17.35 -12.86 -7.23
CA PRO A 525 -17.04 -11.46 -7.51
C PRO A 525 -15.72 -10.96 -6.92
N ARG A 526 -15.33 -11.44 -5.72
CA ARG A 526 -14.06 -11.04 -5.10
C ARG A 526 -12.86 -11.57 -5.89
N ASP A 527 -12.92 -12.82 -6.34
CA ASP A 527 -11.85 -13.43 -7.13
C ASP A 527 -11.68 -12.67 -8.45
N VAL A 528 -12.77 -12.36 -9.13
CA VAL A 528 -12.72 -11.58 -10.39
C VAL A 528 -12.19 -10.17 -10.18
N ALA A 529 -12.59 -9.50 -9.10
CA ALA A 529 -12.06 -8.19 -8.78
C ALA A 529 -10.54 -8.26 -8.50
N LEU A 530 -10.07 -9.29 -7.80
CA LEU A 530 -8.64 -9.53 -7.57
C LEU A 530 -7.89 -9.87 -8.86
N PHE A 531 -8.46 -10.68 -9.76
CA PHE A 531 -7.87 -10.91 -11.08
C PHE A 531 -7.79 -9.63 -11.91
N SER A 532 -8.80 -8.75 -11.79
CA SER A 532 -8.77 -7.43 -12.43
C SER A 532 -7.71 -6.50 -11.82
N MET A 533 -7.24 -6.80 -10.60
CA MET A 533 -6.23 -6.01 -9.91
C MET A 533 -4.88 -6.05 -10.62
N ALA A 534 -4.52 -7.13 -11.32
CA ALA A 534 -3.29 -7.19 -12.11
C ALA A 534 -3.21 -6.02 -13.11
N ARG A 535 -4.31 -5.72 -13.81
CA ARG A 535 -4.39 -4.61 -14.76
C ARG A 535 -4.37 -3.24 -14.09
N VAL A 536 -4.82 -3.16 -12.84
CA VAL A 536 -4.77 -1.92 -12.03
C VAL A 536 -3.36 -1.71 -11.48
N ILE A 537 -2.67 -2.78 -11.09
CA ILE A 537 -1.28 -2.76 -10.63
C ILE A 537 -0.36 -2.33 -11.78
N ALA A 538 -0.53 -2.92 -12.97
CA ALA A 538 0.21 -2.53 -14.18
C ALA A 538 -0.03 -1.07 -14.59
N ALA A 539 -1.13 -0.44 -14.17
CA ALA A 539 -1.33 0.99 -14.39
C ALA A 539 -0.48 1.84 -13.42
N GLY A 540 -0.26 1.37 -12.19
CA GLY A 540 0.63 2.00 -11.22
C GLY A 540 0.18 1.89 -9.75
N PRO A 541 1.02 2.38 -8.82
CA PRO A 541 0.85 2.18 -7.38
C PRO A 541 -0.28 3.00 -6.76
N LEU A 542 -0.66 4.14 -7.34
CA LEU A 542 -1.80 4.93 -6.87
C LEU A 542 -3.12 4.25 -7.26
N ALA A 543 -3.21 3.72 -8.47
CA ALA A 543 -4.35 2.96 -8.96
C ALA A 543 -4.57 1.72 -8.08
N ALA A 544 -3.52 0.93 -7.82
CA ALA A 544 -3.58 -0.23 -6.96
C ALA A 544 -4.08 0.11 -5.55
N ARG A 545 -3.59 1.22 -4.98
CA ARG A 545 -3.98 1.68 -3.64
C ARG A 545 -5.44 2.11 -3.57
N LEU A 546 -5.94 2.86 -4.55
CA LEU A 546 -7.34 3.30 -4.57
C LEU A 546 -8.28 2.14 -4.81
N PHE A 547 -7.90 1.18 -5.67
CA PHE A 547 -8.69 -0.02 -5.88
C PHE A 547 -8.69 -0.96 -4.67
N ALA A 548 -7.56 -1.10 -3.97
CA ALA A 548 -7.51 -1.82 -2.69
C ALA A 548 -8.37 -1.14 -1.62
N HIS A 549 -8.41 0.19 -1.58
CA HIS A 549 -9.30 0.95 -0.69
C HIS A 549 -10.78 0.71 -1.01
N PHE A 550 -11.15 0.69 -2.29
CA PHE A 550 -12.49 0.32 -2.77
C PHE A 550 -12.90 -1.08 -2.27
N LEU A 551 -12.02 -2.08 -2.45
CA LEU A 551 -12.23 -3.46 -2.01
C LEU A 551 -12.16 -3.66 -0.49
N GLY A 552 -11.64 -2.67 0.25
CA GLY A 552 -11.59 -2.65 1.71
C GLY A 552 -12.93 -2.32 2.38
N ALA A 553 -13.93 -1.87 1.60
CA ALA A 553 -15.30 -1.60 2.05
C ALA A 553 -15.49 -0.56 3.16
N SER A 554 -14.46 0.23 3.50
CA SER A 554 -14.57 1.29 4.52
C SER A 554 -15.52 2.40 4.04
N GLY A 555 -15.41 2.79 2.76
CA GLY A 555 -16.07 3.96 2.19
C GLY A 555 -15.52 5.27 2.77
N ALA A 556 -14.35 5.23 3.41
CA ALA A 556 -13.70 6.42 3.95
C ALA A 556 -13.24 7.34 2.80
N GLU A 557 -13.36 8.65 3.01
CA GLU A 557 -12.95 9.64 2.01
C GLU A 557 -11.44 9.60 1.78
N VAL A 558 -11.02 9.67 0.52
CA VAL A 558 -9.61 9.68 0.11
C VAL A 558 -9.23 11.07 -0.37
N THR A 559 -8.10 11.58 0.10
CA THR A 559 -7.58 12.87 -0.36
C THR A 559 -6.84 12.69 -1.70
N ILE A 560 -7.20 13.49 -2.71
CA ILE A 560 -6.51 13.56 -4.00
C ILE A 560 -5.29 14.45 -3.85
N ASP A 561 -4.10 13.96 -4.23
CA ASP A 561 -2.93 14.82 -4.39
C ASP A 561 -3.01 15.58 -5.71
N VAL A 562 -3.69 16.73 -5.67
CA VAL A 562 -3.88 17.59 -6.85
C VAL A 562 -2.55 18.18 -7.33
N ALA A 563 -1.57 18.36 -6.44
CA ALA A 563 -0.25 18.87 -6.83
C ALA A 563 0.51 17.84 -7.65
N ASP A 564 0.55 16.59 -7.18
CA ASP A 564 1.14 15.45 -7.89
C ASP A 564 0.47 15.22 -9.26
N MET A 565 -0.87 15.25 -9.30
CA MET A 565 -1.62 15.09 -10.55
C MET A 565 -1.27 16.16 -11.59
N ILE A 566 -1.16 17.44 -11.16
CA ILE A 566 -0.76 18.54 -12.04
C ILE A 566 0.70 18.37 -12.49
N LYS A 567 1.58 17.87 -11.61
CA LYS A 567 3.00 17.62 -11.93
C LYS A 567 3.15 16.52 -12.98
N ARG A 568 2.50 15.38 -12.80
CA ARG A 568 2.64 14.18 -13.65
C ARG A 568 1.88 14.28 -14.98
N SER A 569 0.65 14.80 -14.98
CA SER A 569 -0.21 14.68 -16.16
C SER A 569 -0.28 15.94 -17.02
N ALA A 570 0.43 15.93 -18.15
CA ALA A 570 0.36 17.01 -19.16
C ALA A 570 -1.06 17.23 -19.70
N GLY A 571 -1.86 16.16 -19.85
CA GLY A 571 -3.24 16.26 -20.31
C GLY A 571 -4.15 16.96 -19.31
N VAL A 572 -3.98 16.72 -18.00
CA VAL A 572 -4.69 17.45 -16.93
C VAL A 572 -4.32 18.93 -16.96
N ARG A 573 -3.03 19.27 -17.04
CA ARG A 573 -2.57 20.67 -17.17
C ARG A 573 -3.24 21.35 -18.36
N GLU A 574 -3.22 20.69 -19.52
CA GLU A 574 -3.77 21.23 -20.75
C GLU A 574 -5.29 21.46 -20.68
N LYS A 575 -6.05 20.52 -20.09
CA LYS A 575 -7.48 20.67 -19.89
C LYS A 575 -7.81 21.82 -18.93
N ILE A 576 -7.12 21.90 -17.80
CA ILE A 576 -7.31 22.99 -16.82
C ILE A 576 -6.96 24.33 -17.47
N ARG A 577 -5.81 24.43 -18.16
CA ARG A 577 -5.37 25.64 -18.86
C ARG A 577 -6.37 26.10 -19.92
N LYS A 578 -6.85 25.21 -20.78
CA LYS A 578 -7.90 25.51 -21.78
C LYS A 578 -9.18 26.00 -21.13
N SER A 579 -9.56 25.43 -19.98
CA SER A 579 -10.76 25.81 -19.23
C SER A 579 -10.62 27.19 -18.60
N ILE A 580 -9.48 27.49 -18.00
CA ILE A 580 -9.14 28.82 -17.45
C ILE A 580 -9.10 29.88 -18.57
N ALA A 581 -8.56 29.55 -19.75
CA ALA A 581 -8.50 30.46 -20.88
C ALA A 581 -9.90 30.86 -21.41
N ARG A 582 -10.88 29.93 -21.32
CA ARG A 582 -12.27 30.16 -21.72
C ARG A 582 -13.13 30.78 -20.60
N GLY A 583 -12.72 30.64 -19.34
CA GLY A 583 -13.49 31.08 -18.19
C GLY A 583 -12.96 32.33 -17.48
N GLY A 584 -13.58 32.63 -16.34
CA GLY A 584 -13.25 33.78 -15.48
C GLY A 584 -12.12 33.52 -14.50
N ASP A 585 -12.01 34.41 -13.52
CA ASP A 585 -11.21 34.25 -12.31
C ASP A 585 -11.66 33.08 -11.43
N ILE A 586 -12.92 32.65 -11.56
CA ILE A 586 -13.47 31.43 -10.96
C ILE A 586 -14.21 30.64 -12.03
N GLY A 587 -14.03 29.33 -12.04
CA GLY A 587 -14.81 28.43 -12.89
C GLY A 587 -14.65 26.97 -12.48
N PHE A 588 -15.31 26.09 -13.23
CA PHE A 588 -15.24 24.64 -13.02
C PHE A 588 -15.22 23.93 -14.37
N THR A 589 -14.62 22.74 -14.39
CA THR A 589 -14.62 21.80 -15.51
C THR A 589 -14.72 20.38 -14.96
N ARG A 590 -14.93 19.41 -15.86
CA ARG A 590 -14.75 17.97 -15.62
C ARG A 590 -13.40 17.53 -16.18
N LEU A 591 -12.76 16.55 -15.56
CA LEU A 591 -11.70 15.76 -16.17
C LEU A 591 -12.27 14.42 -16.64
N GLU A 592 -12.11 14.09 -17.91
CA GLU A 592 -12.48 12.77 -18.43
C GLU A 592 -11.29 11.81 -18.37
N GLN A 593 -11.55 10.50 -18.34
CA GLN A 593 -10.48 9.49 -18.35
C GLN A 593 -9.51 9.66 -19.53
N SER A 594 -10.00 10.11 -20.70
CA SER A 594 -9.16 10.35 -21.88
C SER A 594 -8.21 11.54 -21.77
N GLU A 595 -8.33 12.34 -20.70
CA GLU A 595 -7.52 13.54 -20.49
C GLU A 595 -6.28 13.29 -19.64
N TYR A 596 -6.15 12.10 -19.07
CA TYR A 596 -4.92 11.67 -18.41
C TYR A 596 -3.93 11.15 -19.45
N ARG A 597 -2.68 11.60 -19.35
CA ARG A 597 -1.52 11.05 -20.06
C ARG A 597 -0.69 10.09 -19.21
N ASP A 598 -1.20 9.77 -18.02
CA ASP A 598 -0.57 8.92 -17.02
C ASP A 598 -1.60 7.85 -16.65
N SER A 599 -1.26 6.59 -16.88
CA SER A 599 -2.14 5.43 -16.68
C SER A 599 -2.50 5.25 -15.20
N ASP A 600 -1.54 5.41 -14.30
CA ASP A 600 -1.75 5.31 -12.85
C ASP A 600 -2.82 6.31 -12.39
N LEU A 601 -2.72 7.58 -12.80
CA LEU A 601 -3.71 8.61 -12.51
C LEU A 601 -5.07 8.31 -13.16
N GLN A 602 -5.06 7.81 -14.40
CA GLN A 602 -6.27 7.44 -15.13
C GLN A 602 -7.07 6.35 -14.40
N PHE A 603 -6.38 5.27 -14.00
CA PHE A 603 -7.00 4.13 -13.32
C PHE A 603 -7.33 4.43 -11.85
N ALA A 604 -6.54 5.28 -11.20
CA ALA A 604 -6.78 5.69 -9.82
C ALA A 604 -8.03 6.54 -9.66
N TYR A 605 -8.17 7.61 -10.45
CA TYR A 605 -9.22 8.59 -10.22
C TYR A 605 -10.39 8.50 -11.20
N GLY A 606 -10.20 7.88 -12.36
CA GLY A 606 -11.22 7.86 -13.39
C GLY A 606 -11.58 9.28 -13.85
N ALA A 607 -12.84 9.50 -14.21
CA ALA A 607 -13.32 10.86 -14.49
C ALA A 607 -13.53 11.62 -13.17
N ILE A 608 -13.18 12.90 -13.12
CA ILE A 608 -13.42 13.77 -11.97
C ILE A 608 -14.49 14.79 -12.35
N ASP A 609 -15.64 14.70 -11.69
CA ASP A 609 -16.82 15.51 -11.96
C ASP A 609 -16.56 17.02 -11.79
N CYS A 610 -15.91 17.38 -10.69
CA CYS A 610 -15.76 18.77 -10.27
C CYS A 610 -14.29 19.15 -10.10
N VAL A 611 -13.73 19.85 -11.09
CA VAL A 611 -12.45 20.53 -11.00
C VAL A 611 -12.69 22.04 -11.00
N GLN A 612 -12.59 22.67 -9.83
CA GLN A 612 -12.74 24.11 -9.65
C GLN A 612 -11.39 24.81 -9.72
N TRP A 613 -11.33 25.96 -10.40
CA TRP A 613 -10.22 26.89 -10.24
C TRP A 613 -10.70 28.22 -9.63
N ARG A 614 -9.80 28.85 -8.87
CA ARG A 614 -9.98 30.20 -8.32
C ARG A 614 -8.65 30.94 -8.35
N VAL A 615 -8.61 32.06 -9.07
CA VAL A 615 -7.48 32.99 -9.01
C VAL A 615 -7.45 33.61 -7.61
N LEU A 616 -6.31 33.51 -6.92
CA LEU A 616 -6.20 33.99 -5.56
C LEU A 616 -6.26 35.53 -5.50
N PRO A 617 -6.77 36.12 -4.40
CA PRO A 617 -6.73 37.55 -4.19
C PRO A 617 -5.31 38.11 -4.34
N SER A 618 -5.18 39.35 -4.86
CA SER A 618 -3.93 40.06 -5.23
C SER A 618 -3.47 39.91 -6.69
N ALA A 619 -4.18 39.14 -7.52
CA ALA A 619 -3.87 39.02 -8.94
C ALA A 619 -4.14 40.36 -9.70
N PRO A 620 -3.23 40.80 -10.59
CA PRO A 620 -3.42 42.04 -11.35
C PRO A 620 -4.53 41.89 -12.41
N LYS A 621 -5.05 43.00 -12.96
CA LYS A 621 -6.11 42.96 -13.98
C LYS A 621 -5.71 42.15 -15.23
N ASP A 622 -4.42 42.10 -15.54
CA ASP A 622 -3.82 41.35 -16.64
C ASP A 622 -3.23 40.00 -16.18
N TRP A 623 -3.74 39.40 -15.09
CA TRP A 623 -3.23 38.16 -14.49
C TRP A 623 -2.96 37.03 -15.48
N ARG A 624 -3.78 36.90 -16.53
CA ARG A 624 -3.58 35.90 -17.60
C ARG A 624 -2.23 36.02 -18.32
N LYS A 625 -1.58 37.18 -18.26
CA LYS A 625 -0.25 37.47 -18.84
C LYS A 625 0.89 37.32 -17.83
N LYS A 626 0.60 36.93 -16.59
CA LYS A 626 1.56 36.86 -15.49
C LYS A 626 1.72 35.39 -15.08
N PRO A 627 2.80 34.70 -15.50
CA PRO A 627 3.03 33.29 -15.18
C PRO A 627 3.02 33.00 -13.67
N ALA A 628 3.47 33.96 -12.86
CA ALA A 628 3.47 33.86 -11.39
C ALA A 628 2.08 34.04 -10.72
N THR A 629 1.00 34.22 -11.49
CA THR A 629 -0.35 34.32 -10.91
C THR A 629 -0.71 33.02 -10.21
N ARG A 630 -1.05 33.10 -8.93
CA ARG A 630 -1.45 31.95 -8.11
C ARG A 630 -2.92 31.61 -8.31
N ILE A 631 -3.19 30.34 -8.54
CA ILE A 631 -4.52 29.77 -8.80
C ILE A 631 -4.69 28.57 -7.87
N GLU A 632 -5.76 28.58 -7.07
CA GLU A 632 -6.21 27.43 -6.32
C GLU A 632 -6.98 26.50 -7.25
N ILE A 633 -6.56 25.25 -7.33
CA ILE A 633 -7.28 24.16 -8.01
C ILE A 633 -7.84 23.25 -6.92
N SER A 634 -9.13 22.95 -6.99
CA SER A 634 -9.80 22.03 -6.07
C SER A 634 -10.57 20.97 -6.85
N MET A 635 -10.56 19.75 -6.36
CA MET A 635 -11.20 18.60 -6.99
C MET A 635 -12.16 17.94 -5.99
N LEU A 636 -13.31 17.49 -6.49
CA LEU A 636 -14.30 16.72 -5.74
C LEU A 636 -14.97 15.73 -6.68
N ASP A 637 -15.00 14.48 -6.29
CA ASP A 637 -15.63 13.40 -7.06
C ASP A 637 -16.22 12.33 -6.14
N TYR A 638 -17.15 11.54 -6.65
CA TYR A 638 -17.66 10.35 -5.98
C TYR A 638 -17.18 9.12 -6.74
N TYR A 639 -16.16 8.46 -6.19
CA TYR A 639 -15.50 7.35 -6.86
C TYR A 639 -16.42 6.13 -6.94
N GLU A 640 -16.72 5.73 -8.16
CA GLU A 640 -17.44 4.50 -8.51
C GLU A 640 -16.59 3.71 -9.50
N PHE A 641 -16.32 2.43 -9.20
CA PHE A 641 -15.55 1.62 -10.13
C PHE A 641 -16.35 1.39 -11.42
N HIS A 642 -15.90 2.03 -12.50
CA HIS A 642 -16.50 1.88 -13.83
C HIS A 642 -15.42 1.89 -14.92
N PRO A 643 -15.22 0.76 -15.62
CA PRO A 643 -14.34 0.71 -16.75
C PRO A 643 -15.05 1.26 -18.00
N ALA A 644 -14.84 2.54 -18.30
CA ALA A 644 -15.52 3.23 -19.40
C ALA A 644 -15.03 2.85 -20.80
N ARG A 645 -13.87 2.17 -20.93
CA ARG A 645 -13.30 1.83 -22.23
C ARG A 645 -13.96 0.58 -22.84
N PRO A 646 -14.45 0.64 -24.10
CA PRO A 646 -14.85 -0.55 -24.85
C PRO A 646 -13.61 -1.42 -25.08
N GLY A 647 -13.40 -2.40 -24.20
CA GLY A 647 -12.17 -3.21 -24.17
C GLY A 647 -11.92 -3.86 -22.81
N VAL A 648 -12.34 -3.21 -21.72
CA VAL A 648 -12.24 -3.79 -20.37
C VAL A 648 -13.45 -4.68 -20.10
N SER A 649 -13.24 -5.82 -19.43
CA SER A 649 -14.30 -6.78 -19.15
C SER A 649 -15.43 -6.13 -18.35
N GLN A 650 -16.61 -6.03 -18.94
CA GLN A 650 -17.86 -5.69 -18.23
C GLN A 650 -18.14 -6.65 -17.07
N CYS A 651 -17.46 -7.79 -17.05
CA CYS A 651 -17.55 -8.71 -15.96
C CYS A 651 -16.83 -8.23 -14.69
N ALA A 652 -15.68 -7.55 -14.82
CA ALA A 652 -15.04 -6.87 -13.70
C ALA A 652 -15.94 -5.77 -13.11
N HIS A 653 -16.64 -5.03 -13.96
CA HIS A 653 -17.63 -4.03 -13.51
C HIS A 653 -18.77 -4.68 -12.74
N ALA A 654 -19.36 -5.76 -13.28
CA ALA A 654 -20.42 -6.49 -12.62
C ALA A 654 -19.97 -7.11 -11.28
N ALA A 655 -18.74 -7.63 -11.21
CA ALA A 655 -18.15 -8.15 -9.98
C ALA A 655 -18.04 -7.05 -8.91
N CYS A 656 -17.47 -5.89 -9.26
CA CYS A 656 -17.30 -4.78 -8.34
C CYS A 656 -18.63 -4.22 -7.83
N VAL A 657 -19.64 -4.11 -8.70
CA VAL A 657 -21.00 -3.69 -8.30
C VAL A 657 -21.65 -4.71 -7.36
N GLU A 658 -21.46 -6.00 -7.62
CA GLU A 658 -21.93 -7.07 -6.74
C GLU A 658 -21.21 -7.06 -5.38
N LEU A 659 -19.90 -6.78 -5.34
CA LEU A 659 -19.15 -6.61 -4.09
C LEU A 659 -19.67 -5.43 -3.27
N VAL A 660 -20.01 -4.30 -3.91
CA VAL A 660 -20.64 -3.16 -3.25
C VAL A 660 -22.01 -3.55 -2.67
N ALA A 661 -22.83 -4.26 -3.44
CA ALA A 661 -24.14 -4.75 -2.98
C ALA A 661 -24.03 -5.72 -1.79
N ARG A 662 -22.94 -6.51 -1.73
CA ARG A 662 -22.62 -7.43 -0.63
C ARG A 662 -21.96 -6.75 0.59
N GLY A 663 -21.64 -5.45 0.51
CA GLY A 663 -20.87 -4.75 1.55
C GLY A 663 -19.42 -5.20 1.65
N GLN A 664 -18.89 -5.83 0.60
CA GLN A 664 -17.51 -6.32 0.49
C GLN A 664 -16.60 -5.36 -0.30
N ALA A 665 -17.18 -4.33 -0.91
CA ALA A 665 -16.52 -3.13 -1.43
C ALA A 665 -17.41 -1.92 -1.13
N LYS A 666 -16.89 -0.70 -1.27
CA LYS A 666 -17.70 0.51 -1.02
C LYS A 666 -17.19 1.71 -1.80
N ASN A 667 -18.09 2.38 -2.52
CA ASN A 667 -17.84 3.68 -3.16
C ASN A 667 -17.48 4.73 -2.09
N PHE A 668 -16.71 5.75 -2.46
CA PHE A 668 -16.23 6.75 -1.52
C PHE A 668 -16.06 8.12 -2.17
N TRP A 669 -16.01 9.16 -1.33
CA TRP A 669 -15.70 10.50 -1.79
C TRP A 669 -14.19 10.65 -2.01
N THR A 670 -13.82 11.37 -3.06
CA THR A 670 -12.46 11.85 -3.26
C THR A 670 -12.47 13.38 -3.29
N SER A 671 -11.52 14.01 -2.60
CA SER A 671 -11.40 15.48 -2.63
C SER A 671 -9.97 15.93 -2.42
N GLY A 672 -9.60 17.10 -2.95
CA GLY A 672 -8.27 17.64 -2.77
C GLY A 672 -8.17 19.07 -3.28
N SER A 673 -7.12 19.79 -2.85
CA SER A 673 -6.87 21.14 -3.33
C SER A 673 -5.39 21.48 -3.27
N THR A 674 -4.91 22.26 -4.23
CA THR A 674 -3.54 22.80 -4.26
C THR A 674 -3.54 24.21 -4.82
N VAL A 675 -2.48 24.97 -4.55
CA VAL A 675 -2.24 26.28 -5.16
C VAL A 675 -1.06 26.15 -6.11
N VAL A 676 -1.30 26.41 -7.39
CA VAL A 676 -0.30 26.42 -8.46
C VAL A 676 -0.17 27.81 -9.06
N THR A 677 0.85 28.04 -9.86
CA THR A 677 1.00 29.22 -10.70
C THR A 677 0.47 28.96 -12.10
N LEU A 678 0.20 30.02 -12.87
CA LEU A 678 -0.09 29.88 -14.30
C LEU A 678 1.07 29.22 -15.06
N ALA A 679 2.31 29.43 -14.61
CA ALA A 679 3.50 28.78 -15.18
C ALA A 679 3.43 27.25 -15.03
N ASP A 680 3.03 26.77 -13.85
CA ASP A 680 2.93 25.33 -13.55
C ASP A 680 1.87 24.64 -14.41
N LEU A 681 0.89 25.39 -14.93
CA LEU A 681 -0.12 24.89 -15.89
C LEU A 681 0.33 24.99 -17.37
N GLY A 682 1.61 25.30 -17.64
CA GLY A 682 2.19 25.33 -18.98
C GLY A 682 2.23 26.70 -19.66
N VAL A 683 2.09 27.82 -18.93
CA VAL A 683 2.36 29.15 -19.52
C VAL A 683 3.87 29.38 -19.58
N ARG A 684 4.53 28.95 -20.67
CA ARG A 684 5.95 29.28 -20.92
C ARG A 684 6.15 30.80 -20.79
N PRO A 685 7.15 31.27 -20.02
CA PRO A 685 7.63 32.64 -20.21
C PRO A 685 8.11 32.78 -21.66
N ALA A 686 7.78 33.91 -22.32
CA ALA A 686 8.25 34.15 -23.68
C ALA A 686 9.78 34.00 -23.74
N PRO A 687 10.35 33.28 -24.72
CA PRO A 687 11.80 33.15 -24.81
C PRO A 687 12.42 34.55 -24.97
N PRO A 688 13.62 34.81 -24.42
CA PRO A 688 14.31 36.06 -24.66
C PRO A 688 14.45 36.29 -26.17
N ALA A 689 14.21 37.52 -26.62
CA ALA A 689 14.28 37.87 -28.03
C ALA A 689 15.66 37.50 -28.58
N ARG A 690 15.70 36.60 -29.59
CA ARG A 690 16.93 36.28 -30.32
C ARG A 690 17.55 37.59 -30.82
N PRO A 691 18.88 37.80 -30.66
CA PRO A 691 19.55 38.95 -31.26
C PRO A 691 19.35 38.94 -32.78
N PRO A 692 19.35 40.11 -33.45
CA PRO A 692 19.14 40.18 -34.89
C PRO A 692 20.24 39.37 -35.60
N ARG A 693 19.85 38.35 -36.36
CA ARG A 693 20.77 37.64 -37.26
C ARG A 693 21.33 38.64 -38.27
N GLU A 694 22.64 38.87 -38.25
CA GLU A 694 23.35 39.59 -39.29
C GLU A 694 23.05 38.96 -40.65
N ARG A 695 22.53 39.76 -41.58
CA ARG A 695 22.36 39.36 -42.98
C ARG A 695 23.74 39.30 -43.62
N ARG A 696 24.32 38.10 -43.77
CA ARG A 696 25.42 37.90 -44.72
C ARG A 696 24.89 38.03 -46.16
N PRO A 697 25.57 38.79 -47.03
CA PRO A 697 25.11 39.05 -48.39
C PRO A 697 25.27 37.81 -49.27
N LEU A 698 24.22 37.51 -50.04
CA LEU A 698 24.24 36.55 -51.15
C LEU A 698 25.26 37.00 -52.19
N HIS A 699 26.38 36.28 -52.30
CA HIS A 699 27.23 36.37 -53.48
C HIS A 699 26.71 35.41 -54.54
N GLN A 700 26.00 35.96 -55.51
CA GLN A 700 25.87 35.38 -56.83
C GLN A 700 27.24 35.41 -57.53
N SER A 701 27.71 34.29 -58.04
CA SER A 701 28.49 34.26 -59.28
C SER A 701 28.51 32.85 -59.86
N THR A 702 27.83 32.74 -61.00
CA THR A 702 28.01 31.76 -62.07
C THR A 702 29.47 31.68 -62.53
N TYR A 703 30.08 30.50 -62.48
CA TYR A 703 30.70 29.76 -63.59
C TYR A 703 31.28 28.44 -63.09
#